data_AF-A0A1I1Z480-F1
#
_entry.id   AF-A0A1I1Z480-F1
#
_cell.length_a   1.000
_cell.length_b   1.000
_cell.length_c   1.000
_cell.angle_alpha   90.00
_cell.angle_beta   90.00
_cell.angle_gamma   90.00
#
_symmetry.space_group_name_H-M   'P 1'
#
loop_
_entity.id
_entity.type
_entity.pdbx_description
1 polymer ?
#
loop_
_entity_poly.entity_id
_entity_poly.type
_entity_poly.pdbx_seq_one_letter_code
_entity_poly.pdbx_strand_id
1 'polypeptide(L)'
;MLHPNLKDAAVQNDPHTTLVTETAPIANDTHGGRAKCLQRLVRLHLPVPHTVALSFDAVARIGKGNLPDVQAVVGQFPAGTLLCVRPSSQDPDWGGPGAVLNIGINDTRFEALCKTIGEKPAAALYTRFVQAYAVGVARLDPDMFDDVKGDGRLALQASLSAYEAETEEEFPQDPATQLAAVLRSMARAWDGTSARLLRQAKGAPADAGLGLVVQQMVFGVGTGQCGAGVLQLVDSDTGLPQITGRYLSQSQGRDALEGDAAALYLTCDPRGPSFEELVPEAFAELTAHASLMRQRLRAEMQVEFVIEDGKLHILDGVRVSRSSRASVRIAVALADDGIISREEALMRVQPRTLTELLHRQVDPRVKRDRIGRGIPASPGAATGKIVFNATEAQASAARGEPCILVRRETSPEDIRGMHAAQAVITERGGITSHAAVIGRGMGLPCVVGASNMHLNMAKRTITAPDGRVFTTGDEITVDGTKGEILAGAAAMQEAALDDTFTRLMEWAQDCADIGIRANADTPADAQTARNFNAHGIGLCRTEHMFFDPGRLTVMREMIFAATGEDRRAVLERLLPMQRDDFTQLFRIMQGQPVCIRLFDPPLHEFLPADKAGQRELAEALGLPLSQVTRRIESMTEYNPMLGLRGVRLGVTVPEIYEMQARAIFEATIEASRDGEPVVPEIMIPLVSARREVEMVKASVDAIAAAVRSERDATFTYRLGVMVETPRAALRAAEIAPHCAFLSFGTNDLTQMTYGLSRDDAGRFMSDYVQQGVFPEDPFHVLDQDGVGELLQLGAERGRKAQPGITLSICGEHGGNPESIAFCRDAGFDYVSCSPFRVPVARLAAAQLAISHKIGGEDFI
;
A
#
# COMPACT_ATOMS: atom_id res chain seq x y z
N MET A 1 -26.82 16.12 56.22
CA MET A 1 -25.36 16.32 56.05
C MET A 1 -24.65 15.15 56.70
N LEU A 2 -24.34 14.12 55.93
CA LEU A 2 -23.40 13.04 56.25
C LEU A 2 -22.75 12.71 54.90
N HIS A 3 -21.42 12.78 54.87
CA HIS A 3 -20.58 12.76 53.67
C HIS A 3 -20.84 11.58 52.72
N PRO A 4 -20.76 11.76 51.38
CA PRO A 4 -20.58 10.64 50.47
C PRO A 4 -19.18 10.04 50.61
N ASN A 5 -19.10 8.73 50.43
CA ASN A 5 -17.99 7.84 50.73
C ASN A 5 -16.60 8.33 50.26
N LEU A 6 -15.64 8.35 51.19
CA LEU A 6 -14.20 8.58 50.96
C LEU A 6 -13.50 7.51 50.08
N LYS A 7 -14.19 6.45 49.65
CA LYS A 7 -13.60 5.34 48.86
C LYS A 7 -13.58 5.59 47.35
N ASP A 8 -14.55 6.34 46.80
CA ASP A 8 -14.57 6.69 45.38
C ASP A 8 -13.47 7.72 45.03
N ALA A 9 -12.99 8.46 46.03
CA ALA A 9 -12.01 9.55 45.88
C ALA A 9 -10.56 9.08 45.70
N ALA A 10 -10.21 7.84 46.05
CA ALA A 10 -8.82 7.36 46.06
C ALA A 10 -8.26 7.10 44.65
N VAL A 11 -9.11 6.62 43.72
CA VAL A 11 -8.72 6.35 42.32
C VAL A 11 -9.10 7.54 41.42
N GLN A 12 -10.16 8.29 41.71
CA GLN A 12 -10.52 9.49 40.92
C GLN A 12 -9.45 10.61 40.96
N ASN A 13 -8.50 10.57 41.90
CA ASN A 13 -7.42 11.55 42.04
C ASN A 13 -6.02 10.99 41.69
N ASP A 14 -5.91 9.76 41.18
CA ASP A 14 -4.63 9.19 40.73
C ASP A 14 -4.46 9.37 39.20
N PRO A 15 -3.44 10.10 38.71
CA PRO A 15 -3.19 10.24 37.27
C PRO A 15 -2.81 8.92 36.56
N HIS A 16 -2.55 7.85 37.31
CA HIS A 16 -2.11 6.56 36.78
C HIS A 16 -3.20 5.49 36.78
N THR A 17 -4.27 5.66 37.56
CA THR A 17 -5.41 4.75 37.62
C THR A 17 -6.70 5.57 37.62
N THR A 18 -7.57 5.39 36.62
CA THR A 18 -8.74 6.25 36.42
C THR A 18 -10.01 5.43 36.25
N LEU A 19 -11.01 5.67 37.09
CA LEU A 19 -12.35 5.10 36.91
C LEU A 19 -13.00 5.70 35.65
N VAL A 20 -13.44 4.85 34.74
CA VAL A 20 -14.08 5.27 33.49
C VAL A 20 -15.49 5.79 33.79
N THR A 21 -15.61 7.11 33.78
CA THR A 21 -16.89 7.83 33.96
C THR A 21 -17.10 8.79 32.78
N GLU A 22 -18.29 9.39 32.70
CA GLU A 22 -18.63 10.35 31.65
C GLU A 22 -17.64 11.53 31.60
N THR A 23 -17.11 11.97 32.74
CA THR A 23 -16.21 13.12 32.84
C THR A 23 -14.74 12.75 33.06
N ALA A 24 -14.39 11.46 33.08
CA ALA A 24 -13.01 11.01 33.34
C ALA A 24 -12.01 11.60 32.32
N PRO A 25 -10.80 12.03 32.73
CA PRO A 25 -9.80 12.62 31.85
C PRO A 25 -9.03 11.56 31.04
N ILE A 26 -9.74 10.78 30.21
CA ILE A 26 -9.17 9.71 29.38
C ILE A 26 -8.94 10.23 27.96
N ALA A 27 -7.72 10.03 27.45
CA ALA A 27 -7.32 10.38 26.08
C ALA A 27 -6.56 9.22 25.40
N ASN A 28 -6.51 9.26 24.06
CA ASN A 28 -5.96 8.16 23.26
C ASN A 28 -4.44 8.01 23.42
N ASP A 29 -3.76 9.14 23.49
CA ASP A 29 -2.31 9.32 23.68
C ASP A 29 -1.80 8.95 25.09
N THR A 30 -2.70 8.81 26.06
CA THR A 30 -2.34 8.55 27.47
C THR A 30 -2.87 7.22 27.99
N HIS A 31 -4.02 6.76 27.52
CA HIS A 31 -4.70 5.55 28.01
C HIS A 31 -5.05 4.56 26.88
N GLY A 32 -4.83 4.94 25.62
CA GLY A 32 -5.08 4.13 24.44
C GLY A 32 -6.53 4.15 23.95
N GLY A 33 -6.71 3.56 22.77
CA GLY A 33 -7.94 3.66 21.99
C GLY A 33 -9.11 2.95 22.64
N ARG A 34 -8.87 1.81 23.29
CA ARG A 34 -9.91 1.02 23.96
C ARG A 34 -10.46 1.76 25.18
N ALA A 35 -9.58 2.26 26.06
CA ALA A 35 -9.99 3.04 27.23
C ALA A 35 -10.79 4.28 26.80
N LYS A 36 -10.33 4.97 25.74
CA LYS A 36 -11.05 6.13 25.19
C LYS A 36 -12.40 5.76 24.59
N CYS A 37 -12.49 4.61 23.91
CA CYS A 37 -13.74 4.11 23.37
C CYS A 37 -14.75 3.83 24.49
N LEU A 38 -14.36 3.06 25.51
CA LEU A 38 -15.21 2.72 26.66
C LEU A 38 -15.74 3.97 27.37
N GLN A 39 -14.88 4.98 27.56
CA GLN A 39 -15.33 6.28 28.09
C GLN A 39 -16.42 6.93 27.23
N ARG A 40 -16.28 6.89 25.89
CA ARG A 40 -17.32 7.40 24.99
C ARG A 40 -18.60 6.56 25.04
N LEU A 41 -18.51 5.24 25.19
CA LEU A 41 -19.69 4.39 25.36
C LEU A 41 -20.44 4.71 26.66
N VAL A 42 -19.73 4.92 27.77
CA VAL A 42 -20.32 5.36 29.04
C VAL A 42 -20.99 6.72 28.90
N ARG A 43 -20.36 7.68 28.18
CA ARG A 43 -20.97 8.99 27.85
C ARG A 43 -22.25 8.90 27.01
N LEU A 44 -22.43 7.80 26.28
CA LEU A 44 -23.64 7.54 25.50
C LEU A 44 -24.69 6.78 26.31
N HIS A 45 -24.46 6.56 27.61
CA HIS A 45 -25.31 5.79 28.52
C HIS A 45 -25.55 4.34 28.03
N LEU A 46 -24.56 3.76 27.34
CA LEU A 46 -24.60 2.37 26.93
C LEU A 46 -24.34 1.43 28.13
N PRO A 47 -24.85 0.18 28.11
CA PRO A 47 -24.73 -0.77 29.23
C PRO A 47 -23.32 -1.38 29.33
N VAL A 48 -22.32 -0.52 29.62
CA VAL A 48 -20.92 -0.90 29.77
C VAL A 48 -20.64 -1.30 31.22
N PRO A 49 -19.97 -2.45 31.47
CA PRO A 49 -19.57 -2.84 32.82
C PRO A 49 -18.63 -1.82 33.46
N HIS A 50 -18.62 -1.76 34.80
CA HIS A 50 -17.68 -0.91 35.54
C HIS A 50 -16.24 -1.16 35.08
N THR A 51 -15.49 -0.09 34.85
CA THR A 51 -14.19 -0.15 34.19
C THR A 51 -13.21 0.85 34.81
N VAL A 52 -11.98 0.42 35.05
CA VAL A 52 -10.83 1.24 35.48
C VAL A 52 -9.75 1.18 34.39
N ALA A 53 -9.25 2.33 33.95
CA ALA A 53 -8.18 2.44 32.97
C ALA A 53 -6.84 2.77 33.66
N LEU A 54 -5.76 2.14 33.21
CA LEU A 54 -4.39 2.42 33.59
C LEU A 54 -3.70 3.15 32.43
N SER A 55 -3.03 4.26 32.74
CA SER A 55 -2.31 5.06 31.74
C SER A 55 -1.02 4.40 31.27
N PHE A 56 -0.46 4.90 30.16
CA PHE A 56 0.80 4.41 29.57
C PHE A 56 1.95 4.46 30.59
N ASP A 57 2.03 5.55 31.35
CA ASP A 57 3.00 5.71 32.44
C ASP A 57 2.82 4.66 33.54
N ALA A 58 1.57 4.35 33.89
CA ALA A 58 1.27 3.34 34.90
C ALA A 58 1.78 1.96 34.45
N VAL A 59 1.52 1.58 33.20
CA VAL A 59 1.96 0.30 32.63
C VAL A 59 3.48 0.24 32.48
N ALA A 60 4.12 1.33 32.05
CA ALA A 60 5.58 1.42 32.00
C ALA A 60 6.22 1.27 33.40
N ARG A 61 5.61 1.86 34.43
CA ARG A 61 6.03 1.70 35.83
C ARG A 61 5.84 0.26 36.31
N ILE A 62 4.74 -0.39 35.96
CA ILE A 62 4.48 -1.81 36.25
C ILE A 62 5.56 -2.71 35.62
N GLY A 63 5.93 -2.45 34.36
CA GLY A 63 7.02 -3.16 33.68
C GLY A 63 8.36 -3.08 34.42
N LYS A 64 8.64 -1.91 35.02
CA LYS A 64 9.82 -1.66 35.89
C LYS A 64 9.69 -2.20 37.33
N GLY A 65 8.57 -2.85 37.66
CA GLY A 65 8.33 -3.46 38.97
C GLY A 65 7.55 -2.59 39.97
N ASN A 66 7.15 -1.37 39.59
CA ASN A 66 6.38 -0.46 40.44
C ASN A 66 4.88 -0.64 40.17
N LEU A 67 4.23 -1.49 40.96
CA LEU A 67 2.78 -1.73 40.88
C LEU A 67 1.98 -0.55 41.44
N PRO A 68 0.78 -0.25 40.89
CA PRO A 68 -0.18 0.66 41.51
C PRO A 68 -0.77 0.04 42.78
N ASP A 69 -1.57 0.81 43.53
CA ASP A 69 -2.35 0.26 44.65
C ASP A 69 -3.46 -0.65 44.11
N VAL A 70 -3.13 -1.93 43.95
CA VAL A 70 -4.03 -2.94 43.38
C VAL A 70 -5.25 -3.16 44.27
N GLN A 71 -5.12 -3.01 45.59
CA GLN A 71 -6.25 -3.11 46.52
C GLN A 71 -7.23 -1.95 46.31
N ALA A 72 -6.73 -0.74 46.07
CA ALA A 72 -7.58 0.39 45.70
C ALA A 72 -8.31 0.17 44.36
N VAL A 73 -7.63 -0.42 43.36
CA VAL A 73 -8.24 -0.77 42.06
C VAL A 73 -9.34 -1.81 42.23
N VAL A 74 -9.08 -2.93 42.93
CA VAL A 74 -10.09 -3.96 43.23
C VAL A 74 -11.26 -3.37 44.03
N GLY A 75 -10.97 -2.44 44.95
CA GLY A 75 -11.97 -1.76 45.77
C GLY A 75 -12.95 -0.87 45.01
N GLN A 76 -12.70 -0.55 43.73
CA GLN A 76 -13.66 0.16 42.87
C GLN A 76 -14.79 -0.73 42.34
N PHE A 77 -14.64 -2.05 42.46
CA PHE A 77 -15.63 -3.02 41.98
C PHE A 77 -16.47 -3.56 43.14
N PRO A 78 -17.73 -3.98 42.90
CA PRO A 78 -18.53 -4.63 43.93
C PRO A 78 -17.81 -5.85 44.52
N ALA A 79 -17.96 -6.05 45.83
CA ALA A 79 -17.25 -7.10 46.54
C ALA A 79 -17.59 -8.48 45.97
N GLY A 80 -16.60 -9.11 45.34
CA GLY A 80 -16.75 -10.44 44.78
C GLY A 80 -17.01 -10.57 43.30
N THR A 81 -16.97 -9.46 42.60
CA THR A 81 -17.00 -9.42 41.14
C THR A 81 -15.69 -9.97 40.58
N LEU A 82 -15.79 -10.83 39.56
CA LEU A 82 -14.62 -11.22 38.76
C LEU A 82 -14.25 -10.10 37.79
N LEU A 83 -12.98 -10.03 37.43
CA LEU A 83 -12.42 -8.96 36.59
C LEU A 83 -11.80 -9.55 35.32
N CYS A 84 -11.66 -8.73 34.29
CA CYS A 84 -10.78 -8.99 33.17
C CYS A 84 -9.82 -7.83 32.95
N VAL A 85 -8.66 -8.14 32.37
CA VAL A 85 -7.68 -7.15 31.94
C VAL A 85 -7.51 -7.24 30.42
N ARG A 86 -7.62 -6.08 29.76
CA ARG A 86 -7.52 -5.95 28.30
C ARG A 86 -6.46 -4.90 27.93
N PRO A 87 -5.69 -5.11 26.84
CA PRO A 87 -4.71 -4.11 26.38
C PRO A 87 -5.41 -2.87 25.80
N SER A 88 -4.78 -1.71 25.87
CA SER A 88 -5.28 -0.48 25.28
C SER A 88 -4.11 0.31 24.70
N SER A 89 -3.62 -0.08 23.52
CA SER A 89 -2.61 0.68 22.79
C SER A 89 -3.21 1.94 22.17
N GLN A 90 -2.35 2.91 21.84
CA GLN A 90 -2.76 4.12 21.12
C GLN A 90 -3.38 3.79 19.75
N ASP A 91 -2.75 2.85 19.04
CA ASP A 91 -3.28 2.25 17.82
C ASP A 91 -3.53 0.74 18.04
N PRO A 92 -4.76 0.25 17.87
CA PRO A 92 -5.08 -1.17 17.94
C PRO A 92 -4.31 -2.05 16.94
N ASP A 93 -3.91 -1.49 15.78
CA ASP A 93 -3.29 -2.26 14.69
C ASP A 93 -1.89 -2.77 15.06
N TRP A 94 -1.22 -2.11 16.01
CA TRP A 94 0.09 -2.53 16.55
C TRP A 94 0.01 -3.91 17.22
N GLY A 95 -1.17 -4.35 17.67
CA GLY A 95 -1.36 -5.59 18.41
C GLY A 95 -1.09 -5.42 19.91
N GLY A 96 -0.90 -6.52 20.64
CA GLY A 96 -0.65 -6.48 22.08
C GLY A 96 -0.85 -7.84 22.75
N PRO A 97 -0.60 -7.93 24.07
CA PRO A 97 -0.87 -9.15 24.83
C PRO A 97 -2.37 -9.49 24.80
N GLY A 98 -2.70 -10.78 24.82
CA GLY A 98 -4.09 -11.24 24.89
C GLY A 98 -4.81 -10.78 26.16
N ALA A 99 -6.13 -10.71 26.11
CA ALA A 99 -6.94 -10.41 27.29
C ALA A 99 -6.91 -11.58 28.28
N VAL A 100 -6.91 -11.27 29.58
CA VAL A 100 -7.02 -12.27 30.65
C VAL A 100 -8.38 -12.09 31.33
N LEU A 101 -9.18 -13.15 31.37
CA LEU A 101 -10.55 -13.16 31.90
C LEU A 101 -10.62 -13.82 33.28
N ASN A 102 -11.74 -13.70 33.98
CA ASN A 102 -12.06 -14.42 35.23
C ASN A 102 -11.11 -14.18 36.42
N ILE A 103 -10.40 -13.04 36.44
CA ILE A 103 -9.49 -12.66 37.53
C ILE A 103 -10.28 -12.43 38.81
N GLY A 104 -9.79 -12.97 39.92
CA GLY A 104 -10.44 -12.95 41.23
C GLY A 104 -11.19 -14.24 41.57
N ILE A 105 -11.20 -15.24 40.67
CA ILE A 105 -11.79 -16.55 40.98
C ILE A 105 -10.88 -17.30 41.95
N ASN A 106 -11.49 -17.88 42.98
CA ASN A 106 -10.85 -18.57 44.08
C ASN A 106 -11.85 -19.58 44.68
N ASP A 107 -11.43 -20.38 45.64
CA ASP A 107 -12.28 -21.44 46.21
C ASP A 107 -13.59 -20.90 46.80
N THR A 108 -13.55 -19.75 47.47
CA THR A 108 -14.74 -19.10 48.04
C THR A 108 -15.70 -18.64 46.94
N ARG A 109 -15.17 -18.10 45.83
CA ARG A 109 -15.97 -17.65 44.69
C ARG A 109 -16.53 -18.82 43.89
N PHE A 110 -15.77 -19.89 43.77
CA PHE A 110 -16.22 -21.12 43.14
C PHE A 110 -17.46 -21.67 43.85
N GLU A 111 -17.47 -21.78 45.18
CA GLU A 111 -18.66 -22.21 45.93
C GLU A 111 -19.87 -21.27 45.75
N ALA A 112 -19.63 -19.96 45.61
CA ALA A 112 -20.70 -18.99 45.34
C ALA A 112 -21.25 -19.12 43.90
N LEU A 113 -20.40 -19.36 42.92
CA LEU A 113 -20.77 -19.57 41.52
C LEU A 113 -21.50 -20.90 41.33
N CYS A 114 -21.10 -21.96 42.04
CA CYS A 114 -21.81 -23.25 42.04
C CYS A 114 -23.30 -23.10 42.41
N LYS A 115 -23.63 -22.16 43.31
CA LYS A 115 -25.01 -21.89 43.74
C LYS A 115 -25.83 -21.09 42.73
N THR A 116 -25.17 -20.34 41.84
CA THR A 116 -25.84 -19.41 40.91
C THR A 116 -25.90 -19.95 39.49
N ILE A 117 -24.78 -20.43 38.95
CA ILE A 117 -24.65 -20.93 37.58
C ILE A 117 -24.47 -22.45 37.49
N GLY A 118 -24.41 -23.14 38.63
CA GLY A 118 -24.20 -24.59 38.71
C GLY A 118 -22.72 -24.99 38.80
N GLU A 119 -22.47 -26.19 39.34
CA GLU A 119 -21.11 -26.67 39.64
C GLU A 119 -20.25 -26.88 38.40
N LYS A 120 -20.82 -27.49 37.35
CA LYS A 120 -20.08 -27.82 36.13
C LYS A 120 -19.62 -26.56 35.36
N PRO A 121 -20.47 -25.54 35.12
CA PRO A 121 -20.03 -24.27 34.54
C PRO A 121 -19.04 -23.51 35.45
N ALA A 122 -19.28 -23.45 36.76
CA ALA A 122 -18.38 -22.77 37.69
C ALA A 122 -16.98 -23.41 37.70
N ALA A 123 -16.89 -24.74 37.63
CA ALA A 123 -15.62 -25.45 37.59
C ALA A 123 -14.90 -25.21 36.27
N ALA A 124 -15.62 -25.20 35.14
CA ALA A 124 -15.04 -24.91 33.84
C ALA A 124 -14.44 -23.48 33.77
N LEU A 125 -15.12 -22.49 34.36
CA LEU A 125 -14.58 -21.12 34.46
C LEU A 125 -13.29 -21.07 35.26
N TYR A 126 -13.24 -21.78 36.39
CA TYR A 126 -12.07 -21.79 37.25
C TYR A 126 -10.92 -22.54 36.58
N THR A 127 -11.15 -23.73 36.01
CA THR A 127 -10.14 -24.47 35.24
C THR A 127 -9.56 -23.63 34.10
N ARG A 128 -10.42 -22.96 33.31
CA ARG A 128 -9.96 -22.06 32.23
C ARG A 128 -9.07 -20.93 32.75
N PHE A 129 -9.42 -20.34 33.88
CA PHE A 129 -8.59 -19.28 34.48
C PHE A 129 -7.25 -19.83 34.98
N VAL A 130 -7.23 -20.97 35.67
CA VAL A 130 -5.99 -21.60 36.16
C VAL A 130 -5.04 -21.88 34.99
N GLN A 131 -5.55 -22.49 33.92
CA GLN A 131 -4.76 -22.78 32.72
C GLN A 131 -4.26 -21.50 32.02
N ALA A 132 -5.14 -20.52 31.82
CA ALA A 132 -4.77 -19.25 31.19
C ALA A 132 -3.75 -18.46 32.04
N TYR A 133 -3.87 -18.51 33.37
CA TYR A 133 -2.94 -17.89 34.30
C TYR A 133 -1.59 -18.61 34.29
N ALA A 134 -1.58 -19.95 34.35
CA ALA A 134 -0.38 -20.77 34.29
C ALA A 134 0.45 -20.48 33.03
N VAL A 135 -0.18 -20.54 31.85
CA VAL A 135 0.51 -20.35 30.57
C VAL A 135 0.80 -18.86 30.31
N GLY A 136 -0.18 -17.99 30.49
CA GLY A 136 -0.09 -16.58 30.11
C GLY A 136 0.61 -15.68 31.12
N VAL A 137 0.49 -15.98 32.42
CA VAL A 137 1.02 -15.15 33.52
C VAL A 137 2.26 -15.79 34.13
N ALA A 138 2.18 -17.07 34.55
CA ALA A 138 3.30 -17.79 35.14
C ALA A 138 4.31 -18.32 34.09
N ARG A 139 3.96 -18.29 32.79
CA ARG A 139 4.82 -18.70 31.65
C ARG A 139 5.23 -20.17 31.67
N LEU A 140 4.34 -21.03 32.18
CA LEU A 140 4.51 -22.49 32.18
C LEU A 140 4.14 -23.08 30.83
N ASP A 141 4.63 -24.30 30.57
CA ASP A 141 4.32 -25.04 29.35
C ASP A 141 2.88 -25.60 29.42
N PRO A 142 2.04 -25.45 28.38
CA PRO A 142 0.70 -26.02 28.35
C PRO A 142 0.66 -27.56 28.53
N ASP A 143 1.72 -28.28 28.17
CA ASP A 143 1.77 -29.75 28.22
C ASP A 143 1.50 -30.32 29.64
N MET A 144 1.74 -29.52 30.69
CA MET A 144 1.43 -29.89 32.09
C MET A 144 -0.06 -30.20 32.32
N PHE A 145 -0.95 -29.73 31.44
CA PHE A 145 -2.39 -29.96 31.52
C PHE A 145 -2.89 -31.11 30.65
N ASP A 146 -2.03 -31.78 29.87
CA ASP A 146 -2.43 -32.87 28.96
C ASP A 146 -3.08 -34.06 29.68
N ASP A 147 -2.68 -34.31 30.92
CA ASP A 147 -3.22 -35.37 31.77
C ASP A 147 -4.52 -34.97 32.50
N VAL A 148 -4.95 -33.70 32.41
CA VAL A 148 -6.22 -33.24 32.98
C VAL A 148 -7.38 -33.74 32.11
N LYS A 149 -7.96 -34.87 32.51
CA LYS A 149 -9.10 -35.51 31.84
C LYS A 149 -10.40 -35.33 32.62
N GLY A 150 -11.50 -35.09 31.93
CA GLY A 150 -12.85 -35.01 32.50
C GLY A 150 -13.40 -33.58 32.57
N ASP A 151 -14.52 -33.41 33.28
CA ASP A 151 -15.17 -32.11 33.50
C ASP A 151 -15.53 -31.89 34.98
N GLY A 152 -15.93 -30.67 35.32
CA GLY A 152 -16.37 -30.35 36.69
C GLY A 152 -15.23 -30.26 37.70
N ARG A 153 -15.55 -30.51 38.97
CA ARG A 153 -14.66 -30.28 40.13
C ARG A 153 -13.39 -31.13 40.10
N LEU A 154 -13.43 -32.32 39.48
CA LEU A 154 -12.27 -33.20 39.34
C LEU A 154 -11.21 -32.60 38.39
N ALA A 155 -11.64 -32.05 37.25
CA ALA A 155 -10.74 -31.39 36.31
C ALA A 155 -10.11 -30.12 36.92
N LEU A 156 -10.88 -29.38 37.72
CA LEU A 156 -10.38 -28.24 38.48
C LEU A 156 -9.29 -28.65 39.49
N GLN A 157 -9.55 -29.67 40.30
CA GLN A 157 -8.56 -30.17 41.27
C GLN A 157 -7.28 -30.64 40.57
N ALA A 158 -7.40 -31.40 39.49
CA ALA A 158 -6.25 -31.84 38.71
C ALA A 158 -5.45 -30.65 38.13
N SER A 159 -6.13 -29.59 37.66
CA SER A 159 -5.47 -28.39 37.15
C SER A 159 -4.74 -27.61 38.24
N LEU A 160 -5.34 -27.49 39.44
CA LEU A 160 -4.70 -26.83 40.59
C LEU A 160 -3.49 -27.63 41.08
N SER A 161 -3.59 -28.96 41.16
CA SER A 161 -2.47 -29.84 41.52
C SER A 161 -1.35 -29.82 40.49
N ALA A 162 -1.68 -29.77 39.19
CA ALA A 162 -0.67 -29.62 38.14
C ALA A 162 0.08 -28.29 38.28
N TYR A 163 -0.65 -27.19 38.55
CA TYR A 163 -0.03 -25.89 38.82
C TYR A 163 0.91 -25.92 40.02
N GLU A 164 0.46 -26.48 41.15
CA GLU A 164 1.26 -26.59 42.37
C GLU A 164 2.50 -27.48 42.18
N ALA A 165 2.35 -28.59 41.45
CA ALA A 165 3.47 -29.50 41.17
C ALA A 165 4.57 -28.84 40.33
N GLU A 166 4.21 -27.98 39.37
CA GLU A 166 5.17 -27.31 38.49
C GLU A 166 5.78 -26.05 39.12
N THR A 167 5.02 -25.33 39.95
CA THR A 167 5.47 -24.05 40.54
C THR A 167 6.03 -24.18 41.95
N GLU A 168 5.80 -25.31 42.63
CA GLU A 168 6.04 -25.52 44.07
C GLU A 168 5.26 -24.52 44.97
N GLU A 169 4.26 -23.83 44.42
CA GLU A 169 3.43 -22.84 45.12
C GLU A 169 1.94 -23.12 44.88
N GLU A 170 1.12 -22.90 45.92
CA GLU A 170 -0.34 -22.98 45.78
C GLU A 170 -0.87 -21.89 44.81
N PHE A 171 -1.95 -22.21 44.08
CA PHE A 171 -2.57 -21.24 43.20
C PHE A 171 -3.06 -20.00 43.99
N PRO A 172 -2.71 -18.77 43.58
CA PRO A 172 -2.98 -17.57 44.37
C PRO A 172 -4.48 -17.38 44.58
N GLN A 173 -4.93 -17.36 45.84
CA GLN A 173 -6.36 -17.22 46.20
C GLN A 173 -6.80 -15.75 46.36
N ASP A 174 -5.87 -14.83 46.60
CA ASP A 174 -6.13 -13.40 46.76
C ASP A 174 -6.31 -12.71 45.39
N PRO A 175 -7.48 -12.07 45.11
CA PRO A 175 -7.73 -11.38 43.85
C PRO A 175 -6.73 -10.26 43.53
N ALA A 176 -6.22 -9.54 44.54
CA ALA A 176 -5.24 -8.48 44.31
C ALA A 176 -3.90 -9.04 43.85
N THR A 177 -3.47 -10.17 44.44
CA THR A 177 -2.27 -10.90 44.02
C THR A 177 -2.40 -11.39 42.57
N GLN A 178 -3.54 -11.99 42.21
CA GLN A 178 -3.81 -12.42 40.83
C GLN A 178 -3.77 -11.23 39.84
N LEU A 179 -4.45 -10.12 40.16
CA LEU A 179 -4.47 -8.93 39.31
C LEU A 179 -3.07 -8.31 39.15
N ALA A 180 -2.31 -8.22 40.23
CA ALA A 180 -0.94 -7.71 40.21
C ALA A 180 -0.04 -8.52 39.26
N ALA A 181 -0.15 -9.85 39.29
CA ALA A 181 0.61 -10.74 38.43
C ALA A 181 0.22 -10.59 36.95
N VAL A 182 -1.09 -10.50 36.65
CA VAL A 182 -1.61 -10.27 35.30
C VAL A 182 -1.10 -8.95 34.72
N LEU A 183 -1.24 -7.85 35.46
CA LEU A 183 -0.77 -6.52 35.03
C LEU A 183 0.73 -6.53 34.71
N ARG A 184 1.53 -7.21 35.56
CA ARG A 184 2.97 -7.35 35.37
C ARG A 184 3.32 -8.19 34.13
N SER A 185 2.65 -9.31 33.91
CA SER A 185 2.88 -10.15 32.73
C SER A 185 2.55 -9.40 31.43
N MET A 186 1.42 -8.69 31.38
CA MET A 186 1.02 -7.93 30.20
C MET A 186 1.97 -6.76 29.90
N ALA A 187 2.40 -6.02 30.93
CA ALA A 187 3.39 -4.95 30.76
C ALA A 187 4.73 -5.48 30.22
N ARG A 188 5.23 -6.61 30.76
CA ARG A 188 6.47 -7.25 30.28
C ARG A 188 6.33 -7.81 28.87
N ALA A 189 5.17 -8.37 28.52
CA ALA A 189 4.90 -8.88 27.18
C ALA A 189 4.95 -7.77 26.13
N TRP A 190 4.50 -6.56 26.49
CA TRP A 190 4.62 -5.39 25.63
C TRP A 190 6.08 -5.00 25.39
N ASP A 191 6.90 -4.96 26.43
CA ASP A 191 8.31 -4.51 26.32
C ASP A 191 9.25 -5.58 25.72
N GLY A 192 8.77 -6.79 25.45
CA GLY A 192 9.55 -7.86 24.85
C GLY A 192 10.15 -7.50 23.49
N THR A 193 11.40 -7.92 23.24
CA THR A 193 12.15 -7.59 22.02
C THR A 193 11.40 -7.96 20.74
N SER A 194 10.85 -9.17 20.66
CA SER A 194 10.09 -9.63 19.49
C SER A 194 8.81 -8.83 19.27
N ALA A 195 8.12 -8.46 20.35
CA ALA A 195 6.90 -7.65 20.27
C ALA A 195 7.22 -6.24 19.77
N ARG A 196 8.32 -5.62 20.24
CA ARG A 196 8.80 -4.31 19.74
C ARG A 196 9.11 -4.34 18.25
N LEU A 197 9.84 -5.35 17.77
CA LEU A 197 10.17 -5.49 16.35
C LEU A 197 8.91 -5.66 15.48
N LEU A 198 7.97 -6.49 15.92
CA LEU A 198 6.70 -6.68 15.20
C LEU A 198 5.86 -5.39 15.14
N ARG A 199 5.85 -4.59 16.21
CA ARG A 199 5.15 -3.29 16.22
C ARG A 199 5.82 -2.26 15.34
N GLN A 200 7.15 -2.16 15.37
CA GLN A 200 7.90 -1.27 14.49
C GLN A 200 7.70 -1.64 13.02
N ALA A 201 7.64 -2.93 12.68
CA ALA A 201 7.30 -3.39 11.34
C ALA A 201 5.89 -2.99 10.89
N LYS A 202 5.00 -2.67 11.84
CA LYS A 202 3.65 -2.14 11.59
C LYS A 202 3.58 -0.60 11.68
N GLY A 203 4.71 0.08 11.81
CA GLY A 203 4.80 1.54 11.84
C GLY A 203 4.63 2.17 13.24
N ALA A 204 4.68 1.38 14.33
CA ALA A 204 4.63 1.95 15.67
C ALA A 204 5.94 2.70 16.01
N PRO A 205 5.87 3.87 16.68
CA PRO A 205 7.06 4.58 17.13
C PRO A 205 7.80 3.81 18.23
N ALA A 206 9.07 4.15 18.46
CA ALA A 206 9.91 3.43 19.43
C ALA A 206 9.40 3.54 20.88
N ASP A 207 8.67 4.62 21.19
CA ASP A 207 8.06 4.95 22.47
C ASP A 207 6.56 4.62 22.53
N ALA A 208 6.06 3.77 21.62
CA ALA A 208 4.67 3.34 21.58
C ALA A 208 4.15 2.88 22.95
N GLY A 209 3.20 3.62 23.49
CA GLY A 209 2.59 3.38 24.79
C GLY A 209 1.54 2.26 24.78
N LEU A 210 1.40 1.59 25.92
CA LEU A 210 0.35 0.63 26.21
C LEU A 210 -0.38 1.04 27.49
N GLY A 211 -1.70 1.19 27.41
CA GLY A 211 -2.59 1.27 28.56
C GLY A 211 -3.18 -0.11 28.85
N LEU A 212 -3.75 -0.28 30.04
CA LEU A 212 -4.49 -1.49 30.40
C LEU A 212 -5.87 -1.10 30.92
N VAL A 213 -6.87 -1.90 30.60
CA VAL A 213 -8.25 -1.71 31.06
C VAL A 213 -8.63 -2.87 31.96
N VAL A 214 -8.94 -2.59 33.22
CA VAL A 214 -9.52 -3.54 34.18
C VAL A 214 -11.03 -3.35 34.17
N GLN A 215 -11.78 -4.38 33.79
CA GLN A 215 -13.22 -4.30 33.61
C GLN A 215 -13.93 -5.40 34.40
N GLN A 216 -15.10 -5.09 34.94
CA GLN A 216 -15.99 -6.06 35.56
C GLN A 216 -16.42 -7.15 34.56
N MET A 217 -16.34 -8.41 34.97
CA MET A 217 -16.88 -9.53 34.21
C MET A 217 -18.41 -9.53 34.24
N VAL A 218 -18.99 -9.84 33.09
CA VAL A 218 -20.39 -10.23 32.92
C VAL A 218 -20.39 -11.66 32.36
N PHE A 219 -21.23 -12.53 32.89
CA PHE A 219 -21.16 -13.95 32.55
C PHE A 219 -22.08 -14.30 31.39
N GLY A 220 -21.48 -14.78 30.29
CA GLY A 220 -22.21 -15.44 29.19
C GLY A 220 -22.58 -16.90 29.47
N VAL A 221 -22.44 -17.35 30.73
CA VAL A 221 -22.78 -18.71 31.20
C VAL A 221 -23.66 -18.62 32.43
N GLY A 222 -24.71 -19.45 32.49
CA GLY A 222 -25.67 -19.42 33.60
C GLY A 222 -27.07 -19.87 33.23
N THR A 223 -28.01 -19.56 34.13
CA THR A 223 -29.45 -19.86 33.96
C THR A 223 -30.12 -18.83 33.04
N GLY A 224 -31.08 -19.28 32.22
CA GLY A 224 -31.73 -18.40 31.25
C GLY A 224 -30.95 -18.33 29.93
N GLN A 225 -31.18 -17.27 29.15
CA GLN A 225 -30.42 -17.02 27.93
C GLN A 225 -29.15 -16.26 28.28
N CYS A 226 -28.00 -16.96 28.24
CA CYS A 226 -26.69 -16.36 28.42
C CYS A 226 -25.78 -16.73 27.26
N GLY A 227 -24.92 -15.80 26.84
CA GLY A 227 -23.94 -16.04 25.79
C GLY A 227 -23.11 -14.82 25.45
N ALA A 228 -22.08 -15.01 24.64
CA ALA A 228 -21.21 -13.95 24.14
C ALA A 228 -21.29 -13.89 22.61
N GLY A 229 -21.10 -12.70 22.07
CA GLY A 229 -21.12 -12.50 20.62
C GLY A 229 -20.43 -11.23 20.17
N VAL A 230 -20.30 -11.13 18.86
CA VAL A 230 -19.85 -9.93 18.16
C VAL A 230 -20.88 -9.53 17.13
N LEU A 231 -21.15 -8.23 16.99
CA LEU A 231 -22.04 -7.67 15.98
C LEU A 231 -21.38 -6.47 15.31
N GLN A 232 -21.54 -6.35 14.01
CA GLN A 232 -21.17 -5.17 13.23
C GLN A 232 -22.22 -4.91 12.15
N LEU A 233 -22.34 -3.65 11.72
CA LEU A 233 -23.38 -3.21 10.77
C LEU A 233 -22.91 -3.21 9.31
N VAL A 234 -21.71 -3.73 9.07
CA VAL A 234 -21.08 -3.75 7.76
C VAL A 234 -20.38 -5.08 7.54
N ASP A 235 -20.31 -5.52 6.29
CA ASP A 235 -19.48 -6.64 5.89
C ASP A 235 -17.99 -6.22 5.78
N SER A 236 -17.09 -6.95 6.44
CA SER A 236 -15.66 -6.61 6.53
C SER A 236 -14.91 -6.71 5.20
N ASP A 237 -15.42 -7.47 4.23
CA ASP A 237 -14.74 -7.73 2.97
C ASP A 237 -15.22 -6.78 1.86
N THR A 238 -16.53 -6.55 1.79
CA THR A 238 -17.18 -5.74 0.76
C THR A 238 -17.41 -4.29 1.19
N GLY A 239 -17.59 -4.05 2.49
CA GLY A 239 -18.00 -2.75 3.05
C GLY A 239 -19.48 -2.43 2.86
N LEU A 240 -20.31 -3.38 2.44
CA LEU A 240 -21.75 -3.18 2.27
C LEU A 240 -22.46 -3.12 3.62
N PRO A 241 -23.49 -2.27 3.79
CA PRO A 241 -24.32 -2.26 4.98
C PRO A 241 -25.00 -3.63 5.16
N GLN A 242 -24.59 -4.35 6.19
CA GLN A 242 -25.10 -5.68 6.49
C GLN A 242 -24.78 -6.01 7.95
N ILE A 243 -25.79 -6.47 8.69
CA ILE A 243 -25.56 -7.00 10.05
C ILE A 243 -24.80 -8.32 9.91
N THR A 244 -23.56 -8.34 10.39
CA THR A 244 -22.71 -9.54 10.41
C THR A 244 -22.16 -9.77 11.81
N GLY A 245 -21.83 -11.03 12.09
CA GLY A 245 -21.32 -11.45 13.40
C GLY A 245 -21.79 -12.86 13.79
N ARG A 246 -21.48 -13.24 15.02
CA ARG A 246 -21.76 -14.56 15.59
C ARG A 246 -22.11 -14.44 17.05
N TYR A 247 -23.01 -15.29 17.51
CA TYR A 247 -23.40 -15.41 18.90
C TYR A 247 -23.36 -16.88 19.32
N LEU A 248 -22.80 -17.17 20.48
CA LEU A 248 -22.75 -18.53 21.02
C LEU A 248 -23.36 -18.55 22.43
N SER A 249 -24.37 -19.39 22.63
CA SER A 249 -24.98 -19.59 23.94
C SER A 249 -24.03 -20.31 24.89
N GLN A 250 -24.08 -19.98 26.18
CA GLN A 250 -23.25 -20.58 27.23
C GLN A 250 -21.75 -20.51 26.91
N SER A 251 -21.28 -19.31 26.53
CA SER A 251 -19.90 -19.07 26.08
C SER A 251 -19.28 -17.83 26.73
N GLN A 252 -17.97 -17.65 26.56
CA GLN A 252 -17.24 -16.48 27.04
C GLN A 252 -16.37 -15.85 25.96
N GLY A 253 -16.11 -14.55 26.08
CA GLY A 253 -15.14 -13.86 25.23
C GLY A 253 -15.44 -13.99 23.74
N ARG A 254 -14.49 -14.55 22.99
CA ARG A 254 -14.56 -14.72 21.54
C ARG A 254 -14.76 -16.18 21.11
N ASP A 255 -15.21 -17.06 22.00
CA ASP A 255 -15.48 -18.49 21.70
C ASP A 255 -16.41 -18.65 20.47
N ALA A 256 -17.32 -17.70 20.24
CA ALA A 256 -18.21 -17.68 19.06
C ALA A 256 -17.50 -17.52 17.70
N LEU A 257 -16.21 -17.15 17.70
CA LEU A 257 -15.37 -16.97 16.51
C LEU A 257 -14.41 -18.15 16.26
N GLU A 258 -14.29 -19.08 17.21
CA GLU A 258 -13.46 -20.28 17.05
C GLU A 258 -14.22 -21.33 16.22
N GLY A 259 -13.50 -22.05 15.33
CA GLY A 259 -14.09 -22.94 14.31
C GLY A 259 -14.97 -24.07 14.86
N ASP A 260 -15.71 -24.77 13.97
CA ASP A 260 -16.65 -25.90 14.24
C ASP A 260 -17.69 -25.73 15.38
N ALA A 261 -17.72 -24.59 16.08
CA ALA A 261 -18.73 -24.29 17.09
C ALA A 261 -20.10 -24.05 16.45
N ALA A 262 -21.17 -24.53 17.10
CA ALA A 262 -22.57 -24.30 16.72
C ALA A 262 -23.01 -22.84 17.02
N ALA A 263 -22.22 -21.86 16.60
CA ALA A 263 -22.52 -20.45 16.74
C ALA A 263 -23.70 -20.06 15.85
N LEU A 264 -24.62 -19.28 16.43
CA LEU A 264 -25.82 -18.79 15.78
C LEU A 264 -25.48 -17.59 14.88
N TYR A 265 -26.23 -17.47 13.79
CA TYR A 265 -26.27 -16.24 13.00
C TYR A 265 -26.99 -15.13 13.81
N LEU A 266 -26.67 -13.88 13.53
CA LEU A 266 -27.32 -12.77 14.24
C LEU A 266 -28.75 -12.55 13.75
N THR A 267 -28.92 -12.44 12.42
CA THR A 267 -30.22 -12.28 11.75
C THR A 267 -30.78 -13.63 11.32
N CYS A 268 -32.09 -13.67 11.06
CA CYS A 268 -32.76 -14.84 10.49
C CYS A 268 -32.03 -15.35 9.23
N ASP A 269 -31.63 -16.63 9.22
CA ASP A 269 -30.90 -17.25 8.11
C ASP A 269 -31.51 -18.62 7.79
N PRO A 270 -31.74 -18.97 6.52
CA PRO A 270 -32.30 -20.28 6.14
C PRO A 270 -31.47 -21.49 6.62
N ARG A 271 -30.20 -21.28 6.97
CA ARG A 271 -29.26 -22.34 7.38
C ARG A 271 -29.37 -22.76 8.85
N GLY A 272 -30.08 -22.01 9.69
CA GLY A 272 -30.23 -22.38 11.11
C GLY A 272 -30.82 -21.28 12.00
N PRO A 273 -31.01 -21.59 13.30
CA PRO A 273 -31.57 -20.64 14.26
C PRO A 273 -30.68 -19.39 14.40
N SER A 274 -31.33 -18.26 14.70
CA SER A 274 -30.67 -16.95 14.82
C SER A 274 -30.81 -16.33 16.21
N PHE A 275 -29.91 -15.41 16.53
CA PHE A 275 -29.99 -14.62 17.77
C PHE A 275 -31.23 -13.71 17.79
N GLU A 276 -31.62 -13.16 16.64
CA GLU A 276 -32.84 -12.38 16.44
C GLU A 276 -34.10 -13.15 16.87
N GLU A 277 -34.19 -14.45 16.58
CA GLU A 277 -35.31 -15.30 17.00
C GLU A 277 -35.23 -15.71 18.47
N LEU A 278 -34.01 -15.89 19.00
CA LEU A 278 -33.77 -16.41 20.34
C LEU A 278 -34.00 -15.35 21.43
N VAL A 279 -33.52 -14.12 21.22
CA VAL A 279 -33.62 -13.01 22.17
C VAL A 279 -33.95 -11.70 21.43
N PRO A 280 -35.18 -11.54 20.89
CA PRO A 280 -35.53 -10.44 19.98
C PRO A 280 -35.39 -9.05 20.61
N GLU A 281 -35.72 -8.90 21.89
CA GLU A 281 -35.61 -7.62 22.61
C GLU A 281 -34.14 -7.16 22.71
N ALA A 282 -33.24 -8.07 23.10
CA ALA A 282 -31.81 -7.78 23.19
C ALA A 282 -31.19 -7.53 21.81
N PHE A 283 -31.66 -8.22 20.77
CA PHE A 283 -31.20 -7.97 19.39
C PHE A 283 -31.60 -6.58 18.88
N ALA A 284 -32.83 -6.15 19.15
CA ALA A 284 -33.30 -4.82 18.77
C ALA A 284 -32.52 -3.73 19.52
N GLU A 285 -32.28 -3.91 20.82
CA GLU A 285 -31.48 -3.00 21.64
C GLU A 285 -30.02 -2.94 21.14
N LEU A 286 -29.40 -4.08 20.87
CA LEU A 286 -28.03 -4.16 20.35
C LEU A 286 -27.89 -3.44 19.00
N THR A 287 -28.85 -3.63 18.10
CA THR A 287 -28.84 -2.98 16.78
C THR A 287 -28.98 -1.46 16.91
N ALA A 288 -29.82 -0.99 17.84
CA ALA A 288 -29.97 0.44 18.13
C ALA A 288 -28.68 1.03 18.70
N HIS A 289 -28.05 0.35 19.66
CA HIS A 289 -26.78 0.77 20.25
C HIS A 289 -25.64 0.77 19.23
N ALA A 290 -25.54 -0.25 18.37
CA ALA A 290 -24.57 -0.29 17.29
C ALA A 290 -24.74 0.89 16.31
N SER A 291 -25.99 1.25 15.99
CA SER A 291 -26.30 2.40 15.14
C SER A 291 -25.93 3.73 15.80
N LEU A 292 -26.17 3.86 17.11
CA LEU A 292 -25.76 5.02 17.89
C LEU A 292 -24.24 5.14 17.97
N MET A 293 -23.54 4.03 18.20
CA MET A 293 -22.08 3.94 18.19
C MET A 293 -21.53 4.40 16.84
N ARG A 294 -22.11 3.91 15.73
CA ARG A 294 -21.73 4.33 14.37
C ARG A 294 -21.77 5.84 14.17
N GLN A 295 -22.88 6.47 14.55
CA GLN A 295 -23.09 7.91 14.40
C GLN A 295 -22.18 8.74 15.33
N ARG A 296 -22.14 8.39 16.62
CA ARG A 296 -21.48 9.21 17.64
C ARG A 296 -19.97 8.99 17.72
N LEU A 297 -19.50 7.79 17.40
CA LEU A 297 -18.07 7.49 17.27
C LEU A 297 -17.53 7.79 15.87
N ARG A 298 -18.42 8.18 14.94
CA ARG A 298 -18.11 8.53 13.55
C ARG A 298 -17.38 7.42 12.80
N ALA A 299 -17.64 6.14 13.09
CA ALA A 299 -16.93 5.02 12.51
C ALA A 299 -17.78 3.74 12.53
N GLU A 300 -17.53 2.82 11.60
CA GLU A 300 -18.11 1.47 11.70
C GLU A 300 -17.40 0.69 12.81
N MET A 301 -18.21 0.20 13.75
CA MET A 301 -17.75 -0.46 14.96
C MET A 301 -18.22 -1.92 14.99
N GLN A 302 -17.32 -2.80 15.42
CA GLN A 302 -17.64 -4.13 15.91
C GLN A 302 -17.92 -4.01 17.41
N VAL A 303 -19.14 -4.36 17.79
CA VAL A 303 -19.61 -4.39 19.17
C VAL A 303 -19.37 -5.78 19.72
N GLU A 304 -18.59 -5.87 20.79
CA GLU A 304 -18.49 -7.09 21.59
C GLU A 304 -19.54 -7.03 22.70
N PHE A 305 -20.38 -8.05 22.80
CA PHE A 305 -21.49 -8.06 23.75
C PHE A 305 -21.64 -9.39 24.46
N VAL A 306 -22.27 -9.33 25.64
CA VAL A 306 -22.71 -10.50 26.40
C VAL A 306 -24.18 -10.33 26.75
N ILE A 307 -24.91 -11.44 26.67
CA ILE A 307 -26.25 -11.57 27.20
C ILE A 307 -26.15 -12.29 28.54
N GLU A 308 -26.70 -11.69 29.59
CA GLU A 308 -26.80 -12.28 30.93
C GLU A 308 -28.28 -12.29 31.33
N ASP A 309 -28.87 -13.47 31.44
CA ASP A 309 -30.31 -13.67 31.73
C ASP A 309 -31.22 -12.81 30.85
N GLY A 310 -30.95 -12.81 29.53
CA GLY A 310 -31.68 -12.03 28.53
C GLY A 310 -31.34 -10.54 28.47
N LYS A 311 -30.50 -10.00 29.36
CA LYS A 311 -30.10 -8.59 29.38
C LYS A 311 -28.80 -8.36 28.60
N LEU A 312 -28.77 -7.27 27.83
CA LEU A 312 -27.63 -6.89 27.02
C LEU A 312 -26.58 -6.11 27.82
N HIS A 313 -25.32 -6.52 27.69
CA HIS A 313 -24.15 -5.79 28.15
C HIS A 313 -23.16 -5.58 27.01
N ILE A 314 -22.69 -4.35 26.82
CA ILE A 314 -21.68 -4.01 25.81
C ILE A 314 -20.30 -4.02 26.47
N LEU A 315 -19.45 -4.96 26.07
CA LEU A 315 -18.14 -5.14 26.65
C LEU A 315 -17.09 -4.23 26.03
N ASP A 316 -17.12 -4.07 24.71
CA ASP A 316 -16.14 -3.29 23.94
C ASP A 316 -16.73 -2.80 22.61
N GLY A 317 -16.11 -1.76 22.07
CA GLY A 317 -16.34 -1.26 20.73
C GLY A 317 -15.02 -1.10 20.00
N VAL A 318 -14.77 -1.95 19.01
CA VAL A 318 -13.53 -1.90 18.22
C VAL A 318 -13.86 -1.47 16.79
N ARG A 319 -12.97 -0.72 16.13
CA ARG A 319 -13.16 -0.42 14.70
C ARG A 319 -13.20 -1.73 13.92
N VAL A 320 -14.13 -1.84 12.97
CA VAL A 320 -14.24 -3.05 12.14
C VAL A 320 -12.94 -3.27 11.37
N SER A 321 -12.29 -4.42 11.61
CA SER A 321 -11.21 -4.93 10.76
C SER A 321 -11.77 -5.23 9.38
N ARG A 322 -11.10 -4.74 8.34
CA ARG A 322 -11.69 -4.63 7.01
C ARG A 322 -10.67 -4.73 5.90
N SER A 323 -11.11 -5.19 4.73
CA SER A 323 -10.33 -5.17 3.50
C SER A 323 -10.11 -3.73 3.00
N SER A 324 -9.16 -3.55 2.08
CA SER A 324 -8.94 -2.28 1.39
C SER A 324 -10.19 -1.78 0.67
N ARG A 325 -10.96 -2.69 0.07
CA ARG A 325 -12.24 -2.38 -0.60
C ARG A 325 -13.29 -1.89 0.38
N ALA A 326 -13.45 -2.61 1.48
CA ALA A 326 -14.39 -2.24 2.52
C ALA A 326 -14.00 -0.90 3.17
N SER A 327 -12.71 -0.61 3.32
CA SER A 327 -12.23 0.66 3.89
C SER A 327 -12.67 1.88 3.08
N VAL A 328 -12.52 1.85 1.75
CA VAL A 328 -12.97 2.92 0.86
C VAL A 328 -14.49 3.07 0.90
N ARG A 329 -15.23 1.96 0.83
CA ARG A 329 -16.70 1.97 0.87
C ARG A 329 -17.26 2.51 2.18
N ILE A 330 -16.68 2.10 3.29
CA ILE A 330 -17.07 2.60 4.61
C ILE A 330 -16.82 4.11 4.71
N ALA A 331 -15.67 4.61 4.25
CA ALA A 331 -15.37 6.04 4.30
C ALA A 331 -16.38 6.87 3.48
N VAL A 332 -16.69 6.42 2.25
CA VAL A 332 -17.68 7.09 1.40
C VAL A 332 -19.09 7.01 1.99
N ALA A 333 -19.51 5.83 2.48
CA ALA A 333 -20.83 5.66 3.08
C ALA A 333 -21.03 6.54 4.33
N LEU A 334 -20.01 6.66 5.19
CA LEU A 334 -20.08 7.54 6.36
C LEU A 334 -20.21 9.02 5.96
N ALA A 335 -19.59 9.45 4.86
CA ALA A 335 -19.73 10.81 4.35
C ALA A 335 -21.11 11.05 3.71
N ASP A 336 -21.62 10.06 2.97
CA ASP A 336 -22.95 10.11 2.35
C ASP A 336 -24.07 10.19 3.38
N ASP A 337 -23.91 9.46 4.48
CA ASP A 337 -24.83 9.49 5.61
C ASP A 337 -24.70 10.78 6.45
N GLY A 338 -23.78 11.69 6.09
CA GLY A 338 -23.55 12.95 6.79
C GLY A 338 -22.90 12.79 8.18
N ILE A 339 -22.32 11.63 8.48
CA ILE A 339 -21.65 11.36 9.77
C ILE A 339 -20.26 12.02 9.79
N ILE A 340 -19.57 12.02 8.66
CA ILE A 340 -18.28 12.69 8.45
C ILE A 340 -18.35 13.62 7.25
N SER A 341 -17.40 14.55 7.13
CA SER A 341 -17.30 15.38 5.92
C SER A 341 -16.61 14.62 4.79
N ARG A 342 -16.68 15.14 3.56
CA ARG A 342 -15.98 14.56 2.40
C ARG A 342 -14.46 14.63 2.59
N GLU A 343 -13.98 15.72 3.16
CA GLU A 343 -12.56 15.92 3.49
C GLU A 343 -12.08 14.88 4.50
N GLU A 344 -12.87 14.61 5.55
CA GLU A 344 -12.52 13.58 6.53
C GLU A 344 -12.55 12.17 5.91
N ALA A 345 -13.48 11.89 4.98
CA ALA A 345 -13.49 10.61 4.27
C ALA A 345 -12.22 10.42 3.42
N LEU A 346 -11.78 11.47 2.72
CA LEU A 346 -10.50 11.46 1.98
C LEU A 346 -9.31 11.19 2.91
N MET A 347 -9.25 11.86 4.07
CA MET A 347 -8.16 11.70 5.03
C MET A 347 -8.10 10.30 5.67
N ARG A 348 -9.23 9.58 5.74
CA ARG A 348 -9.28 8.22 6.32
C ARG A 348 -8.81 7.12 5.39
N VAL A 349 -8.73 7.37 4.08
CA VAL A 349 -8.28 6.37 3.10
C VAL A 349 -6.78 6.55 2.86
N GLN A 350 -5.98 5.53 3.18
CA GLN A 350 -4.55 5.59 2.88
C GLN A 350 -4.32 5.49 1.36
N PRO A 351 -3.45 6.31 0.74
CA PRO A 351 -3.23 6.27 -0.72
C PRO A 351 -2.89 4.88 -1.27
N ARG A 352 -2.11 4.09 -0.52
CA ARG A 352 -1.75 2.70 -0.88
C ARG A 352 -2.96 1.77 -1.05
N THR A 353 -4.05 2.03 -0.34
CA THR A 353 -5.30 1.25 -0.44
C THR A 353 -5.89 1.34 -1.85
N LEU A 354 -5.74 2.47 -2.54
CA LEU A 354 -6.22 2.61 -3.92
C LEU A 354 -5.44 1.72 -4.88
N THR A 355 -4.13 1.57 -4.68
CA THR A 355 -3.29 0.66 -5.47
C THR A 355 -3.84 -0.76 -5.44
N GLU A 356 -4.26 -1.25 -4.27
CA GLU A 356 -4.81 -2.60 -4.16
C GLU A 356 -6.14 -2.78 -4.89
N LEU A 357 -6.95 -1.72 -5.03
CA LEU A 357 -8.24 -1.74 -5.74
C LEU A 357 -8.09 -1.70 -7.26
N LEU A 358 -6.94 -1.23 -7.75
CA LEU A 358 -6.65 -1.08 -9.18
C LEU A 358 -6.22 -2.40 -9.84
N HIS A 359 -5.82 -3.40 -9.03
CA HIS A 359 -5.32 -4.68 -9.53
C HIS A 359 -6.10 -5.85 -8.94
N ARG A 360 -6.14 -6.97 -9.67
CA ARG A 360 -6.66 -8.23 -9.13
C ARG A 360 -5.83 -8.66 -7.92
N GLN A 361 -6.46 -9.28 -6.93
CA GLN A 361 -5.78 -9.77 -5.72
C GLN A 361 -6.08 -11.25 -5.50
N VAL A 362 -5.16 -11.99 -4.88
CA VAL A 362 -5.46 -13.36 -4.42
C VAL A 362 -6.47 -13.28 -3.27
N ASP A 363 -7.55 -14.04 -3.35
CA ASP A 363 -8.59 -14.05 -2.32
C ASP A 363 -7.99 -14.46 -0.95
N PRO A 364 -8.14 -13.63 0.10
CA PRO A 364 -7.56 -13.90 1.41
C PRO A 364 -8.12 -15.16 2.08
N ARG A 365 -9.28 -15.66 1.66
CA ARG A 365 -9.93 -16.86 2.21
C ARG A 365 -9.31 -18.17 1.68
N VAL A 366 -8.51 -18.09 0.63
CA VAL A 366 -7.88 -19.26 0.01
C VAL A 366 -6.59 -19.61 0.73
N LYS A 367 -6.37 -20.91 0.97
CA LYS A 367 -5.09 -21.40 1.48
C LYS A 367 -3.99 -21.16 0.45
N ARG A 368 -2.95 -20.43 0.86
CA ARG A 368 -1.80 -20.10 0.00
C ARG A 368 -0.77 -21.22 0.00
N ASP A 369 -0.71 -22.02 -1.07
CA ASP A 369 0.36 -23.00 -1.29
C ASP A 369 1.61 -22.33 -1.89
N ARG A 370 2.42 -21.72 -1.01
CA ARG A 370 3.58 -20.91 -1.40
C ARG A 370 4.77 -21.76 -1.83
N ILE A 371 5.25 -21.52 -3.05
CA ILE A 371 6.44 -22.16 -3.64
C ILE A 371 7.66 -21.23 -3.73
N GLY A 372 7.48 -19.92 -3.48
CA GLY A 372 8.56 -18.96 -3.52
C GLY A 372 8.17 -17.61 -2.95
N ARG A 373 9.19 -16.80 -2.66
CA ARG A 373 9.03 -15.40 -2.24
C ARG A 373 10.16 -14.57 -2.85
N GLY A 374 9.82 -13.36 -3.28
CA GLY A 374 10.76 -12.35 -3.73
C GLY A 374 10.32 -10.96 -3.25
N ILE A 375 10.85 -9.94 -3.90
CA ILE A 375 10.51 -8.55 -3.64
C ILE A 375 9.20 -8.22 -4.38
N PRO A 376 8.17 -7.68 -3.71
CA PRO A 376 6.94 -7.20 -4.34
C PRO A 376 7.25 -5.96 -5.20
N ALA A 377 7.58 -6.16 -6.46
CA ALA A 377 8.04 -5.09 -7.34
C ALA A 377 6.89 -4.29 -7.97
N SER A 378 5.83 -4.99 -8.34
CA SER A 378 4.62 -4.41 -8.93
C SER A 378 3.38 -5.13 -8.39
N PRO A 379 2.39 -4.39 -7.87
CA PRO A 379 1.23 -4.94 -7.19
C PRO A 379 0.28 -5.71 -8.12
N GLY A 380 -0.60 -6.50 -7.51
CA GLY A 380 -1.61 -7.30 -8.19
C GLY A 380 -1.31 -8.79 -8.18
N ALA A 381 -2.25 -9.58 -8.70
CA ALA A 381 -2.16 -11.02 -8.77
C ALA A 381 -2.57 -11.54 -10.15
N ALA A 382 -1.85 -12.55 -10.65
CA ALA A 382 -2.21 -13.22 -11.88
C ALA A 382 -1.80 -14.70 -11.89
N THR A 383 -2.58 -15.50 -12.61
CA THR A 383 -2.37 -16.94 -12.82
C THR A 383 -2.06 -17.15 -14.29
N GLY A 384 -1.11 -18.03 -14.57
CA GLY A 384 -0.84 -18.45 -15.93
C GLY A 384 0.20 -19.55 -16.01
N LYS A 385 0.42 -20.01 -17.25
CA LYS A 385 1.42 -21.02 -17.58
C LYS A 385 2.83 -20.42 -17.60
N ILE A 386 3.81 -21.12 -17.04
CA ILE A 386 5.21 -20.68 -17.05
C ILE A 386 5.78 -20.67 -18.48
N VAL A 387 6.41 -19.55 -18.85
CA VAL A 387 7.22 -19.38 -20.07
C VAL A 387 8.56 -18.73 -19.75
N PHE A 388 9.63 -19.03 -20.51
CA PHE A 388 11.00 -18.63 -20.15
C PHE A 388 11.63 -17.57 -21.08
N ASN A 389 10.93 -17.18 -22.15
CA ASN A 389 11.38 -16.13 -23.06
C ASN A 389 10.21 -15.31 -23.62
N ALA A 390 10.52 -14.12 -24.11
CA ALA A 390 9.54 -13.17 -24.62
C ALA A 390 8.74 -13.70 -25.81
N THR A 391 9.38 -14.45 -26.72
CA THR A 391 8.73 -15.04 -27.89
C THR A 391 7.65 -16.05 -27.49
N GLU A 392 7.90 -16.88 -26.49
CA GLU A 392 6.92 -17.81 -25.92
C GLU A 392 5.74 -17.08 -25.27
N ALA A 393 6.00 -15.98 -24.56
CA ALA A 393 4.94 -15.16 -23.98
C ALA A 393 4.03 -14.57 -25.07
N GLN A 394 4.61 -14.00 -26.12
CA GLN A 394 3.87 -13.48 -27.28
C GLN A 394 3.08 -14.58 -27.99
N ALA A 395 3.67 -15.75 -28.19
CA ALA A 395 2.98 -16.88 -28.81
C ALA A 395 1.80 -17.35 -27.95
N SER A 396 1.93 -17.37 -26.62
CA SER A 396 0.83 -17.69 -25.70
C SER A 396 -0.28 -16.65 -25.75
N ALA A 397 0.05 -15.36 -25.76
CA ALA A 397 -0.92 -14.28 -25.92
C ALA A 397 -1.68 -14.38 -27.26
N ALA A 398 -1.00 -14.71 -28.35
CA ALA A 398 -1.63 -14.94 -29.66
C ALA A 398 -2.62 -16.13 -29.66
N ARG A 399 -2.43 -17.11 -28.77
CA ARG A 399 -3.36 -18.22 -28.55
C ARG A 399 -4.45 -17.92 -27.50
N GLY A 400 -4.41 -16.76 -26.85
CA GLY A 400 -5.30 -16.41 -25.74
C GLY A 400 -5.02 -17.20 -24.46
N GLU A 401 -3.81 -17.75 -24.30
CA GLU A 401 -3.40 -18.48 -23.10
C GLU A 401 -2.68 -17.55 -22.12
N PRO A 402 -3.16 -17.41 -20.87
CA PRO A 402 -2.48 -16.60 -19.86
C PRO A 402 -1.13 -17.24 -19.51
N CYS A 403 -0.06 -16.44 -19.49
CA CYS A 403 1.28 -16.92 -19.19
C CYS A 403 2.01 -16.04 -18.17
N ILE A 404 2.99 -16.63 -17.50
CA ILE A 404 3.86 -15.98 -16.52
C ILE A 404 5.28 -16.02 -17.08
N LEU A 405 5.85 -14.84 -17.35
CA LEU A 405 7.19 -14.73 -17.91
C LEU A 405 8.23 -14.86 -16.80
N VAL A 406 9.08 -15.86 -16.91
CA VAL A 406 10.11 -16.16 -15.93
C VAL A 406 11.49 -15.94 -16.54
N ARG A 407 12.27 -15.06 -15.93
CA ARG A 407 13.60 -14.67 -16.42
C ARG A 407 14.61 -14.66 -15.28
N ARG A 408 15.91 -14.69 -15.60
CA ARG A 408 16.93 -14.37 -14.59
C ARG A 408 16.91 -12.88 -14.26
N GLU A 409 16.86 -12.09 -15.32
CA GLU A 409 16.70 -10.63 -15.35
C GLU A 409 16.04 -10.31 -16.70
N THR A 410 15.32 -9.19 -16.77
CA THR A 410 14.71 -8.72 -18.03
C THR A 410 15.61 -7.68 -18.70
N SER A 411 15.66 -7.68 -20.03
CA SER A 411 16.29 -6.62 -20.84
C SER A 411 15.24 -5.83 -21.65
N PRO A 412 15.61 -4.75 -22.35
CA PRO A 412 14.71 -4.02 -23.24
C PRO A 412 14.05 -4.90 -24.32
N GLU A 413 14.72 -5.97 -24.75
CA GLU A 413 14.18 -6.95 -25.70
C GLU A 413 12.99 -7.74 -25.13
N ASP A 414 12.91 -7.87 -23.79
CA ASP A 414 11.87 -8.62 -23.10
C ASP A 414 10.56 -7.82 -22.91
N ILE A 415 10.55 -6.49 -23.18
CA ILE A 415 9.39 -5.60 -22.94
C ILE A 415 8.11 -6.16 -23.55
N ARG A 416 8.17 -6.69 -24.78
CA ARG A 416 6.98 -7.25 -25.42
C ARG A 416 6.52 -8.55 -24.82
N GLY A 417 7.46 -9.37 -24.34
CA GLY A 417 7.16 -10.55 -23.56
C GLY A 417 6.43 -10.18 -22.28
N MET A 418 6.83 -9.08 -21.64
CA MET A 418 6.14 -8.53 -20.47
C MET A 418 4.72 -8.03 -20.81
N HIS A 419 4.53 -7.31 -21.92
CA HIS A 419 3.19 -6.93 -22.41
C HIS A 419 2.28 -8.12 -22.71
N ALA A 420 2.86 -9.22 -23.19
CA ALA A 420 2.11 -10.44 -23.51
C ALA A 420 1.81 -11.30 -22.27
N ALA A 421 2.62 -11.19 -21.21
CA ALA A 421 2.47 -11.96 -19.99
C ALA A 421 1.41 -11.36 -19.06
N GLN A 422 0.90 -12.18 -18.14
CA GLN A 422 0.00 -11.76 -17.07
C GLN A 422 0.74 -11.43 -15.77
N ALA A 423 1.97 -11.93 -15.60
CA ALA A 423 2.90 -11.51 -14.54
C ALA A 423 4.34 -11.84 -14.93
N VAL A 424 5.29 -11.28 -14.18
CA VAL A 424 6.72 -11.52 -14.37
C VAL A 424 7.37 -11.97 -13.07
N ILE A 425 8.24 -12.98 -13.18
CA ILE A 425 9.11 -13.43 -12.10
C ILE A 425 10.57 -13.29 -12.55
N THR A 426 11.40 -12.68 -11.70
CA THR A 426 12.85 -12.68 -11.93
C THR A 426 13.66 -13.28 -10.78
N GLU A 427 14.71 -14.05 -11.12
CA GLU A 427 15.67 -14.58 -10.14
C GLU A 427 16.41 -13.45 -9.42
N ARG A 428 16.81 -12.43 -10.21
CA ARG A 428 17.61 -11.28 -9.80
C ARG A 428 16.86 -9.98 -10.06
N GLY A 429 17.36 -8.92 -9.48
CA GLY A 429 16.82 -7.57 -9.64
C GLY A 429 16.15 -7.07 -8.37
N GLY A 430 16.36 -5.79 -8.08
CA GLY A 430 15.66 -5.08 -7.02
C GLY A 430 14.37 -4.44 -7.51
N ILE A 431 13.71 -3.72 -6.62
CA ILE A 431 12.51 -2.92 -6.88
C ILE A 431 12.73 -1.76 -7.87
N THR A 432 13.99 -1.41 -8.17
CA THR A 432 14.40 -0.47 -9.23
C THR A 432 14.81 -1.15 -10.55
N SER A 433 14.81 -2.48 -10.61
CA SER A 433 15.21 -3.22 -11.82
C SER A 433 14.27 -2.95 -13.00
N HIS A 434 14.75 -3.18 -14.22
CA HIS A 434 13.97 -3.04 -15.46
C HIS A 434 12.59 -3.71 -15.35
N ALA A 435 12.51 -4.96 -14.87
CA ALA A 435 11.26 -5.68 -14.67
C ALA A 435 10.29 -4.95 -13.74
N ALA A 436 10.81 -4.40 -12.63
CA ALA A 436 10.01 -3.72 -11.63
C ALA A 436 9.46 -2.38 -12.13
N VAL A 437 10.28 -1.61 -12.85
CA VAL A 437 9.90 -0.31 -13.41
C VAL A 437 8.84 -0.47 -14.50
N ILE A 438 9.08 -1.35 -15.45
CA ILE A 438 8.12 -1.63 -16.52
C ILE A 438 6.84 -2.26 -15.95
N GLY A 439 6.99 -3.20 -15.00
CA GLY A 439 5.88 -3.81 -14.28
C GLY A 439 4.93 -2.80 -13.64
N ARG A 440 5.48 -1.85 -12.87
CA ARG A 440 4.69 -0.76 -12.26
C ARG A 440 4.12 0.22 -13.26
N GLY A 441 4.85 0.49 -14.34
CA GLY A 441 4.39 1.34 -15.44
C GLY A 441 3.08 0.81 -16.04
N MET A 442 3.02 -0.50 -16.24
CA MET A 442 1.93 -1.19 -16.93
C MET A 442 0.88 -1.80 -15.99
N GLY A 443 1.10 -1.74 -14.67
CA GLY A 443 0.24 -2.43 -13.70
C GLY A 443 0.30 -3.96 -13.80
N LEU A 444 1.41 -4.49 -14.31
CA LEU A 444 1.67 -5.91 -14.47
C LEU A 444 2.25 -6.46 -13.15
N PRO A 445 1.63 -7.48 -12.52
CA PRO A 445 2.15 -8.08 -11.30
C PRO A 445 3.59 -8.60 -11.48
N CYS A 446 4.49 -8.17 -10.59
CA CYS A 446 5.90 -8.54 -10.68
C CYS A 446 6.48 -8.92 -9.32
N VAL A 447 7.15 -10.07 -9.28
CA VAL A 447 7.99 -10.52 -8.16
C VAL A 447 9.42 -10.64 -8.65
N VAL A 448 10.30 -9.77 -8.16
CA VAL A 448 11.71 -9.72 -8.57
C VAL A 448 12.62 -10.20 -7.46
N GLY A 449 13.83 -10.62 -7.78
CA GLY A 449 14.79 -11.05 -6.76
C GLY A 449 14.31 -12.27 -5.97
N ALA A 450 13.61 -13.21 -6.63
CA ALA A 450 13.18 -14.46 -6.03
C ALA A 450 14.36 -15.44 -5.88
N SER A 451 15.42 -15.03 -5.17
CA SER A 451 16.71 -15.74 -5.05
C SER A 451 16.59 -17.12 -4.43
N ASN A 452 15.51 -17.38 -3.68
CA ASN A 452 15.25 -18.65 -3.03
C ASN A 452 14.70 -19.71 -4.01
N MET A 453 14.35 -19.32 -5.23
CA MET A 453 13.96 -20.23 -6.31
C MET A 453 15.12 -20.39 -7.29
N HIS A 454 15.51 -21.63 -7.60
CA HIS A 454 16.60 -21.88 -8.52
C HIS A 454 16.11 -22.02 -9.96
N LEU A 455 16.61 -21.15 -10.84
CA LEU A 455 16.20 -21.06 -12.24
C LEU A 455 17.22 -21.68 -13.18
N ASN A 456 16.84 -22.78 -13.83
CA ASN A 456 17.63 -23.42 -14.87
C ASN A 456 17.06 -23.11 -16.25
N MET A 457 17.56 -22.04 -16.87
CA MET A 457 17.10 -21.59 -18.19
C MET A 457 17.37 -22.61 -19.32
N ALA A 458 18.43 -23.42 -19.21
CA ALA A 458 18.76 -24.43 -20.21
C ALA A 458 17.76 -25.60 -20.20
N LYS A 459 17.32 -26.02 -19.01
CA LYS A 459 16.32 -27.08 -18.83
C LYS A 459 14.89 -26.56 -18.79
N ARG A 460 14.70 -25.23 -18.74
CA ARG A 460 13.40 -24.55 -18.60
C ARG A 460 12.62 -25.04 -17.39
N THR A 461 13.31 -25.07 -16.24
CA THR A 461 12.75 -25.53 -14.96
C THR A 461 13.01 -24.54 -13.83
N ILE A 462 12.05 -24.47 -12.91
CA ILE A 462 12.14 -23.73 -11.64
C ILE A 462 12.12 -24.75 -10.50
N THR A 463 13.06 -24.65 -9.56
CA THR A 463 13.07 -25.47 -8.35
C THR A 463 12.74 -24.60 -7.14
N ALA A 464 11.67 -24.95 -6.43
CA ALA A 464 11.21 -24.29 -5.22
C ALA A 464 12.09 -24.68 -3.99
N PRO A 465 12.09 -23.89 -2.90
CA PRO A 465 12.86 -24.19 -1.69
C PRO A 465 12.50 -25.52 -1.03
N ASP A 466 11.26 -25.98 -1.21
CA ASP A 466 10.76 -27.25 -0.70
C ASP A 466 11.10 -28.46 -1.59
N GLY A 467 11.83 -28.23 -2.69
CA GLY A 467 12.27 -29.25 -3.63
C GLY A 467 11.32 -29.54 -4.79
N ARG A 468 10.13 -28.92 -4.84
CA ARG A 468 9.21 -29.07 -5.99
C ARG A 468 9.82 -28.47 -7.25
N VAL A 469 9.59 -29.13 -8.39
CA VAL A 469 10.10 -28.70 -9.70
C VAL A 469 8.93 -28.37 -10.62
N PHE A 470 8.99 -27.18 -11.21
CA PHE A 470 8.02 -26.66 -12.18
C PHE A 470 8.70 -26.46 -13.52
N THR A 471 7.96 -26.69 -14.60
CA THR A 471 8.43 -26.71 -15.98
C THR A 471 7.58 -25.80 -16.86
N THR A 472 7.96 -25.66 -18.12
CA THR A 472 7.19 -24.86 -19.09
C THR A 472 5.77 -25.41 -19.23
N GLY A 473 4.76 -24.55 -19.12
CA GLY A 473 3.35 -24.95 -19.22
C GLY A 473 2.67 -25.23 -17.89
N ASP A 474 3.42 -25.44 -16.81
CA ASP A 474 2.84 -25.58 -15.47
C ASP A 474 2.21 -24.26 -15.02
N GLU A 475 1.09 -24.35 -14.33
CA GLU A 475 0.32 -23.20 -13.90
C GLU A 475 0.73 -22.76 -12.49
N ILE A 476 0.99 -21.46 -12.35
CA ILE A 476 1.35 -20.82 -11.08
C ILE A 476 0.58 -19.50 -10.92
N THR A 477 0.43 -19.07 -9.67
CA THR A 477 -0.10 -17.75 -9.34
C THR A 477 1.01 -16.88 -8.79
N VAL A 478 1.12 -15.65 -9.29
CA VAL A 478 2.04 -14.63 -8.80
C VAL A 478 1.24 -13.57 -8.05
N ASP A 479 1.54 -13.36 -6.77
CA ASP A 479 1.01 -12.26 -5.94
C ASP A 479 2.12 -11.21 -5.80
N GLY A 480 2.11 -10.25 -6.73
CA GLY A 480 3.03 -9.11 -6.76
C GLY A 480 2.82 -8.11 -5.63
N THR A 481 1.66 -8.12 -4.96
CA THR A 481 1.38 -7.28 -3.78
C THR A 481 2.15 -7.77 -2.56
N LYS A 482 2.16 -9.09 -2.31
CA LYS A 482 2.85 -9.70 -1.15
C LYS A 482 4.25 -10.26 -1.48
N GLY A 483 4.61 -10.28 -2.76
CA GLY A 483 5.89 -10.84 -3.23
C GLY A 483 5.90 -12.38 -3.18
N GLU A 484 4.74 -13.02 -3.26
CA GLU A 484 4.59 -14.47 -3.11
C GLU A 484 4.34 -15.14 -4.46
N ILE A 485 4.84 -16.37 -4.61
CA ILE A 485 4.62 -17.22 -5.77
C ILE A 485 3.95 -18.50 -5.26
N LEU A 486 2.79 -18.84 -5.81
CA LEU A 486 1.93 -19.94 -5.35
C LEU A 486 1.81 -21.03 -6.42
N ALA A 487 1.70 -22.28 -6.00
CA ALA A 487 1.45 -23.40 -6.89
C ALA A 487 0.00 -23.39 -7.39
N GLY A 488 -0.20 -23.63 -8.70
CA GLY A 488 -1.51 -23.74 -9.32
C GLY A 488 -2.25 -22.40 -9.44
N ALA A 489 -3.55 -22.50 -9.74
CA ALA A 489 -4.47 -21.37 -9.84
C ALA A 489 -5.13 -21.06 -8.49
N ALA A 490 -4.70 -19.99 -7.83
CA ALA A 490 -5.40 -19.48 -6.66
C ALA A 490 -6.63 -18.66 -7.09
N ALA A 491 -7.72 -18.74 -6.33
CA ALA A 491 -8.89 -17.92 -6.61
C ALA A 491 -8.57 -16.44 -6.36
N MET A 492 -9.08 -15.57 -7.23
CA MET A 492 -8.78 -14.14 -7.22
C MET A 492 -10.04 -13.31 -7.01
N GLN A 493 -9.83 -12.10 -6.53
CA GLN A 493 -10.80 -11.02 -6.51
C GLN A 493 -10.44 -10.02 -7.60
N GLU A 494 -11.43 -9.65 -8.41
CA GLU A 494 -11.26 -8.65 -9.47
C GLU A 494 -11.07 -7.24 -8.92
N ALA A 495 -10.43 -6.38 -9.72
CA ALA A 495 -10.26 -4.97 -9.40
C ALA A 495 -11.63 -4.29 -9.15
N ALA A 496 -11.71 -3.46 -8.11
CA ALA A 496 -12.95 -2.84 -7.65
C ALA A 496 -12.97 -1.35 -7.99
N LEU A 497 -13.15 -1.04 -9.28
CA LEU A 497 -13.39 0.32 -9.79
C LEU A 497 -14.90 0.61 -9.80
N ASP A 498 -15.54 0.46 -8.63
CA ASP A 498 -16.97 0.66 -8.47
C ASP A 498 -17.35 2.13 -8.22
N ASP A 499 -18.65 2.44 -8.20
CA ASP A 499 -19.17 3.81 -8.03
C ASP A 499 -18.58 4.52 -6.80
N THR A 500 -18.25 3.76 -5.75
CA THR A 500 -17.61 4.26 -4.53
C THR A 500 -16.24 4.87 -4.83
N PHE A 501 -15.43 4.17 -5.62
CA PHE A 501 -14.10 4.63 -6.01
C PHE A 501 -14.23 5.92 -6.82
N THR A 502 -15.12 5.94 -7.82
CA THR A 502 -15.35 7.12 -8.66
C THR A 502 -15.74 8.33 -7.81
N ARG A 503 -16.67 8.16 -6.86
CA ARG A 503 -17.12 9.24 -5.97
C ARG A 503 -16.01 9.75 -5.04
N LEU A 504 -15.20 8.86 -4.46
CA LEU A 504 -14.03 9.27 -3.68
C LEU A 504 -13.06 10.09 -4.55
N MET A 505 -12.82 9.65 -5.79
CA MET A 505 -11.92 10.34 -6.72
C MET A 505 -12.46 11.68 -7.23
N GLU A 506 -13.78 11.85 -7.31
CA GLU A 506 -14.41 13.14 -7.56
C GLU A 506 -14.18 14.11 -6.39
N TRP A 507 -14.37 13.66 -5.14
CA TRP A 507 -14.08 14.50 -3.97
C TRP A 507 -12.60 14.88 -3.88
N ALA A 508 -11.71 13.94 -4.22
CA ALA A 508 -10.27 14.22 -4.29
C ALA A 508 -9.97 15.30 -5.33
N GLN A 509 -10.65 15.26 -6.49
CA GLN A 509 -10.50 16.27 -7.54
C GLN A 509 -10.85 17.67 -7.07
N ASP A 510 -11.96 17.81 -6.35
CA ASP A 510 -12.46 19.11 -5.87
C ASP A 510 -11.52 19.75 -4.84
N CYS A 511 -10.72 18.92 -4.14
CA CYS A 511 -9.83 19.38 -3.08
C CYS A 511 -8.39 19.61 -3.54
N ALA A 512 -7.92 18.88 -4.55
CA ALA A 512 -6.54 18.94 -5.03
C ALA A 512 -6.23 20.30 -5.69
N ASP A 513 -5.03 20.83 -5.45
CA ASP A 513 -4.57 22.13 -5.94
C ASP A 513 -3.28 22.07 -6.79
N ILE A 514 -2.78 20.86 -7.06
CA ILE A 514 -1.69 20.59 -8.00
C ILE A 514 -2.17 19.69 -9.12
N GLY A 515 -1.69 19.91 -10.34
CA GLY A 515 -2.03 19.07 -11.47
C GLY A 515 -1.45 17.66 -11.35
N ILE A 516 -2.21 16.63 -11.72
CA ILE A 516 -1.72 15.25 -11.84
C ILE A 516 -1.81 14.84 -13.30
N ARG A 517 -0.66 14.64 -13.95
CA ARG A 517 -0.56 14.09 -15.31
C ARG A 517 -0.04 12.66 -15.29
N ALA A 518 -0.11 11.99 -16.44
CA ALA A 518 0.40 10.63 -16.59
C ALA A 518 1.68 10.56 -17.45
N ASN A 519 2.52 9.58 -17.15
CA ASN A 519 3.59 9.11 -18.01
C ASN A 519 3.02 7.97 -18.86
N ALA A 520 2.75 8.21 -20.13
CA ALA A 520 2.09 7.25 -21.01
C ALA A 520 2.77 7.27 -22.38
N ASP A 521 3.24 6.10 -22.81
CA ASP A 521 4.06 5.97 -24.02
C ASP A 521 3.27 5.33 -25.17
N THR A 522 2.16 4.63 -24.86
CA THR A 522 1.29 3.96 -25.83
C THR A 522 -0.15 4.47 -25.79
N PRO A 523 -0.95 4.27 -26.86
CA PRO A 523 -2.38 4.59 -26.85
C PRO A 523 -3.15 3.90 -25.70
N ALA A 524 -2.80 2.66 -25.37
CA ALA A 524 -3.44 1.93 -24.27
C ALA A 524 -3.14 2.57 -22.90
N ASP A 525 -1.89 3.00 -22.68
CA ASP A 525 -1.51 3.71 -21.45
C ASP A 525 -2.23 5.06 -21.34
N ALA A 526 -2.33 5.78 -22.46
CA ALA A 526 -3.03 7.07 -22.51
C ALA A 526 -4.52 6.92 -22.25
N GLN A 527 -5.16 5.88 -22.80
CA GLN A 527 -6.56 5.58 -22.51
C GLN A 527 -6.76 5.26 -21.03
N THR A 528 -5.85 4.48 -20.45
CA THR A 528 -5.87 4.16 -19.01
C THR A 528 -5.72 5.42 -18.15
N ALA A 529 -4.78 6.30 -18.50
CA ALA A 529 -4.59 7.57 -17.83
C ALA A 529 -5.84 8.46 -17.91
N ARG A 530 -6.49 8.51 -19.08
CA ARG A 530 -7.74 9.25 -19.27
C ARG A 530 -8.89 8.67 -18.46
N ASN A 531 -9.02 7.35 -18.38
CA ASN A 531 -10.03 6.68 -17.55
C ASN A 531 -9.86 7.01 -16.06
N PHE A 532 -8.62 7.27 -15.61
CA PHE A 532 -8.34 7.73 -14.24
C PHE A 532 -8.38 9.26 -14.06
N ASN A 533 -8.88 9.99 -15.07
CA ASN A 533 -8.98 11.45 -15.11
C ASN A 533 -7.63 12.16 -14.87
N ALA A 534 -6.55 11.67 -15.48
CA ALA A 534 -5.30 12.43 -15.56
C ALA A 534 -5.54 13.77 -16.29
N HIS A 535 -4.84 14.82 -15.88
CA HIS A 535 -4.95 16.18 -16.45
C HIS A 535 -4.10 16.36 -17.74
N GLY A 536 -3.80 15.27 -18.45
CA GLY A 536 -2.91 15.23 -19.60
C GLY A 536 -1.74 14.26 -19.44
N ILE A 537 -0.86 14.23 -20.44
CA ILE A 537 0.39 13.46 -20.43
C ILE A 537 1.54 14.40 -20.07
N GLY A 538 2.28 14.07 -19.02
CA GLY A 538 3.46 14.82 -18.59
C GLY A 538 4.77 14.26 -19.15
N LEU A 539 4.76 13.01 -19.62
CA LEU A 539 5.88 12.37 -20.30
C LEU A 539 5.39 11.24 -21.22
N CYS A 540 5.61 11.40 -22.53
CA CYS A 540 5.52 10.35 -23.54
C CYS A 540 6.92 10.10 -24.10
N ARG A 541 7.46 8.91 -23.87
CA ARG A 541 8.78 8.47 -24.34
C ARG A 541 8.69 7.95 -25.76
N THR A 542 9.34 8.64 -26.68
CA THR A 542 9.29 8.27 -28.10
C THR A 542 10.11 7.03 -28.44
N GLU A 543 11.08 6.68 -27.60
CA GLU A 543 11.91 5.49 -27.72
C GLU A 543 11.11 4.20 -27.86
N HIS A 544 10.07 4.07 -27.03
CA HIS A 544 9.24 2.87 -26.94
C HIS A 544 8.48 2.62 -28.25
N MET A 545 8.25 3.67 -29.03
CA MET A 545 7.59 3.59 -30.35
C MET A 545 8.49 2.96 -31.42
N PHE A 546 9.81 2.84 -31.20
CA PHE A 546 10.74 2.30 -32.20
C PHE A 546 11.06 0.81 -32.02
N PHE A 547 10.66 0.20 -30.91
CA PHE A 547 11.03 -1.18 -30.62
C PHE A 547 10.21 -2.24 -31.38
N ASP A 548 9.14 -1.90 -32.12
CA ASP A 548 8.41 -2.81 -33.02
C ASP A 548 9.34 -3.42 -34.11
N PRO A 549 9.24 -4.70 -34.56
CA PRO A 549 10.30 -5.33 -35.36
C PRO A 549 10.42 -4.66 -36.74
N GLY A 550 9.30 -4.19 -37.28
CA GLY A 550 9.28 -3.45 -38.54
C GLY A 550 10.02 -2.13 -38.40
N ARG A 551 9.83 -1.43 -37.27
CA ARG A 551 10.45 -0.13 -37.00
C ARG A 551 11.91 -0.25 -36.58
N LEU A 552 12.22 -1.26 -35.77
CA LEU A 552 13.57 -1.54 -35.27
C LEU A 552 14.53 -1.82 -36.43
N THR A 553 14.06 -2.52 -37.46
CA THR A 553 14.86 -2.77 -38.68
C THR A 553 15.20 -1.45 -39.37
N VAL A 554 14.23 -0.55 -39.56
CA VAL A 554 14.45 0.77 -40.18
C VAL A 554 15.34 1.66 -39.30
N MET A 555 15.18 1.61 -37.98
CA MET A 555 16.07 2.31 -37.05
C MET A 555 17.52 1.82 -37.17
N ARG A 556 17.72 0.49 -37.27
CA ARG A 556 19.05 -0.09 -37.49
C ARG A 556 19.63 0.31 -38.84
N GLU A 557 18.84 0.36 -39.90
CA GLU A 557 19.28 0.92 -41.20
C GLU A 557 19.77 2.37 -41.06
N MET A 558 19.04 3.21 -40.30
CA MET A 558 19.43 4.61 -40.06
C MET A 558 20.79 4.72 -39.33
N ILE A 559 21.03 3.85 -38.35
CA ILE A 559 22.31 3.81 -37.59
C ILE A 559 23.51 3.50 -38.50
N PHE A 560 23.29 2.71 -39.55
CA PHE A 560 24.30 2.30 -40.52
C PHE A 560 24.46 3.25 -41.72
N ALA A 561 23.55 4.22 -41.89
CA ALA A 561 23.63 5.21 -42.94
C ALA A 561 24.85 6.16 -42.75
N ALA A 562 25.58 6.40 -43.83
CA ALA A 562 26.85 7.14 -43.79
C ALA A 562 26.64 8.66 -43.84
N THR A 563 25.69 9.14 -44.64
CA THR A 563 25.45 10.57 -44.86
C THR A 563 24.13 11.04 -44.23
N GLY A 564 23.99 12.35 -44.07
CA GLY A 564 22.73 12.95 -43.59
C GLY A 564 21.56 12.76 -44.56
N GLU A 565 21.83 12.76 -45.87
CA GLU A 565 20.79 12.50 -46.89
C GLU A 565 20.29 11.06 -46.81
N ASP A 566 21.19 10.09 -46.68
CA ASP A 566 20.83 8.68 -46.50
C ASP A 566 20.00 8.48 -45.23
N ARG A 567 20.38 9.14 -44.11
CA ARG A 567 19.60 9.09 -42.87
C ARG A 567 18.19 9.65 -43.06
N ARG A 568 18.03 10.77 -43.75
CA ARG A 568 16.70 11.35 -44.04
C ARG A 568 15.83 10.38 -44.86
N ALA A 569 16.38 9.77 -45.91
CA ALA A 569 15.66 8.81 -46.72
C ALA A 569 15.16 7.59 -45.92
N VAL A 570 15.95 7.12 -44.95
CA VAL A 570 15.52 6.03 -44.05
C VAL A 570 14.46 6.52 -43.07
N LEU A 571 14.64 7.72 -42.48
CA LEU A 571 13.71 8.31 -41.52
C LEU A 571 12.33 8.64 -42.14
N GLU A 572 12.24 8.93 -43.43
CA GLU A 572 10.97 9.09 -44.15
C GLU A 572 10.07 7.84 -44.08
N ARG A 573 10.65 6.64 -43.90
CA ARG A 573 9.89 5.40 -43.69
C ARG A 573 9.37 5.26 -42.26
N LEU A 574 10.04 5.87 -41.28
CA LEU A 574 9.60 5.90 -39.87
C LEU A 574 8.55 6.98 -39.62
N LEU A 575 8.63 8.11 -40.35
CA LEU A 575 7.72 9.25 -40.22
C LEU A 575 6.22 8.87 -40.20
N PRO A 576 5.66 8.12 -41.19
CA PRO A 576 4.23 7.80 -41.18
C PRO A 576 3.83 6.90 -40.01
N MET A 577 4.73 6.04 -39.54
CA MET A 577 4.48 5.14 -38.42
C MET A 577 4.38 5.91 -37.10
N GLN A 578 5.31 6.85 -36.89
CA GLN A 578 5.30 7.69 -35.69
C GLN A 578 4.15 8.73 -35.72
N ARG A 579 3.82 9.26 -36.91
CA ARG A 579 2.67 10.14 -37.08
C ARG A 579 1.37 9.44 -36.68
N ASP A 580 1.19 8.17 -37.05
CA ASP A 580 -0.02 7.42 -36.69
C ASP A 580 -0.13 7.23 -35.16
N ASP A 581 0.96 6.85 -34.50
CA ASP A 581 1.00 6.73 -33.03
C ASP A 581 0.61 8.03 -32.33
N PHE A 582 1.20 9.16 -32.76
CA PHE A 582 0.86 10.46 -32.20
C PHE A 582 -0.58 10.88 -32.51
N THR A 583 -1.10 10.54 -33.70
CA THR A 583 -2.49 10.85 -34.06
C THR A 583 -3.47 10.11 -33.15
N GLN A 584 -3.21 8.82 -32.88
CA GLN A 584 -3.99 8.04 -31.91
C GLN A 584 -3.88 8.62 -30.50
N LEU A 585 -2.66 8.94 -30.06
CA LEU A 585 -2.40 9.53 -28.74
C LEU A 585 -3.15 10.86 -28.56
N PHE A 586 -3.07 11.77 -29.53
CA PHE A 586 -3.75 13.05 -29.49
C PHE A 586 -5.27 12.91 -29.55
N ARG A 587 -5.81 11.96 -30.33
CA ARG A 587 -7.26 11.68 -30.35
C ARG A 587 -7.76 11.23 -28.98
N ILE A 588 -7.03 10.33 -28.32
CA ILE A 588 -7.37 9.87 -26.97
C ILE A 588 -7.30 11.05 -25.98
N MET A 589 -6.31 11.93 -26.12
CA MET A 589 -6.05 13.04 -25.20
C MET A 589 -6.64 14.38 -25.67
N GLN A 590 -7.68 14.37 -26.53
CA GLN A 590 -8.35 15.59 -26.99
C GLN A 590 -8.78 16.49 -25.81
N GLY A 591 -8.52 17.79 -25.94
CA GLY A 591 -8.76 18.79 -24.90
C GLY A 591 -7.69 18.85 -23.80
N GLN A 592 -6.67 17.99 -23.83
CA GLN A 592 -5.63 17.91 -22.80
C GLN A 592 -4.21 18.06 -23.38
N PRO A 593 -3.26 18.59 -22.58
CA PRO A 593 -1.87 18.71 -23.00
C PRO A 593 -1.17 17.36 -23.07
N VAL A 594 -0.31 17.19 -24.08
CA VAL A 594 0.49 15.97 -24.28
C VAL A 594 1.96 16.34 -24.43
N CYS A 595 2.75 16.06 -23.40
CA CYS A 595 4.20 16.28 -23.38
C CYS A 595 4.95 15.09 -23.97
N ILE A 596 5.60 15.32 -25.11
CA ILE A 596 6.36 14.33 -25.87
C ILE A 596 7.84 14.62 -25.71
N ARG A 597 8.57 13.66 -25.16
CA ARG A 597 10.02 13.73 -25.06
C ARG A 597 10.66 13.25 -26.36
N LEU A 598 11.50 14.10 -26.93
CA LEU A 598 12.31 13.74 -28.10
C LEU A 598 13.26 12.59 -27.77
N PHE A 599 13.82 11.98 -28.81
CA PHE A 599 14.66 10.79 -28.69
C PHE A 599 15.83 10.99 -27.72
N ASP A 600 15.93 10.09 -26.76
CA ASP A 600 16.85 10.15 -25.61
C ASP A 600 17.97 9.09 -25.56
N PRO A 601 17.78 7.81 -25.91
CA PRO A 601 18.75 6.75 -25.66
C PRO A 601 19.90 6.80 -26.65
N PRO A 602 21.06 6.23 -26.30
CA PRO A 602 22.16 6.06 -27.24
C PRO A 602 21.80 5.02 -28.31
N LEU A 603 22.34 5.20 -29.51
CA LEU A 603 22.01 4.36 -30.68
C LEU A 603 22.37 2.88 -30.49
N HIS A 604 23.36 2.56 -29.64
CA HIS A 604 23.78 1.18 -29.43
C HIS A 604 22.73 0.34 -28.70
N GLU A 605 21.75 0.94 -28.00
CA GLU A 605 20.64 0.21 -27.38
C GLU A 605 19.71 -0.47 -28.40
N PHE A 606 19.73 -0.02 -29.66
CA PHE A 606 18.93 -0.63 -30.75
C PHE A 606 19.70 -1.72 -31.50
N LEU A 607 20.97 -1.94 -31.16
CA LEU A 607 21.85 -2.89 -31.83
C LEU A 607 21.89 -4.23 -31.08
N PRO A 608 21.95 -5.37 -31.79
CA PRO A 608 22.00 -6.69 -31.16
C PRO A 608 23.33 -6.90 -30.42
N ALA A 609 23.24 -7.39 -29.19
CA ALA A 609 24.41 -7.69 -28.36
C ALA A 609 25.06 -9.04 -28.71
N ASP A 610 24.29 -9.98 -29.29
CA ASP A 610 24.71 -11.36 -29.49
C ASP A 610 25.15 -11.63 -30.95
N LYS A 611 25.94 -12.70 -31.13
CA LYS A 611 26.46 -13.05 -32.46
C LYS A 611 25.37 -13.50 -33.44
N ALA A 612 24.24 -14.03 -32.96
CA ALA A 612 23.16 -14.44 -33.85
C ALA A 612 22.41 -13.21 -34.37
N GLY A 613 22.01 -12.29 -33.49
CA GLY A 613 21.39 -11.03 -33.89
C GLY A 613 22.28 -10.17 -34.79
N GLN A 614 23.60 -10.17 -34.58
CA GLN A 614 24.54 -9.49 -35.47
C GLN A 614 24.58 -10.10 -36.89
N ARG A 615 24.40 -11.42 -37.03
CA ARG A 615 24.30 -12.08 -38.35
C ARG A 615 23.00 -11.75 -39.04
N GLU A 616 21.89 -11.80 -38.32
CA GLU A 616 20.58 -11.40 -38.85
C GLU A 616 20.60 -9.95 -39.32
N LEU A 617 21.24 -9.06 -38.56
CA LEU A 617 21.41 -7.67 -38.94
C LEU A 617 22.27 -7.50 -40.19
N ALA A 618 23.37 -8.26 -40.30
CA ALA A 618 24.23 -8.26 -41.48
C ALA A 618 23.47 -8.72 -42.73
N GLU A 619 22.63 -9.76 -42.61
CA GLU A 619 21.78 -10.25 -43.68
C GLU A 619 20.71 -9.22 -44.08
N ALA A 620 20.02 -8.63 -43.09
CA ALA A 620 18.98 -7.62 -43.33
C ALA A 620 19.51 -6.36 -44.03
N LEU A 621 20.73 -5.90 -43.67
CA LEU A 621 21.35 -4.72 -44.26
C LEU A 621 22.13 -5.02 -45.56
N GLY A 622 22.31 -6.29 -45.90
CA GLY A 622 23.19 -6.69 -47.02
C GLY A 622 24.66 -6.31 -46.80
N LEU A 623 25.13 -6.26 -45.54
CA LEU A 623 26.49 -5.87 -45.17
C LEU A 623 27.31 -7.07 -44.69
N PRO A 624 28.65 -7.08 -44.88
CA PRO A 624 29.51 -8.09 -44.27
C PRO A 624 29.42 -8.05 -42.74
N LEU A 625 29.30 -9.21 -42.09
CA LEU A 625 29.25 -9.34 -40.62
C LEU A 625 30.40 -8.60 -39.93
N SER A 626 31.59 -8.58 -40.52
CA SER A 626 32.75 -7.86 -39.98
C SER A 626 32.55 -6.35 -39.92
N GLN A 627 31.81 -5.75 -40.87
CA GLN A 627 31.46 -4.34 -40.86
C GLN A 627 30.41 -4.04 -39.78
N VAL A 628 29.40 -4.90 -39.66
CA VAL A 628 28.38 -4.80 -38.59
C VAL A 628 29.02 -4.87 -37.22
N THR A 629 29.86 -5.88 -36.99
CA THR A 629 30.57 -6.07 -35.71
C THR A 629 31.42 -4.85 -35.37
N ARG A 630 32.24 -4.35 -36.33
CA ARG A 630 33.09 -3.18 -36.11
C ARG A 630 32.27 -1.92 -35.82
N ARG A 631 31.12 -1.73 -36.49
CA ARG A 631 30.24 -0.58 -36.26
C ARG A 631 29.64 -0.63 -34.86
N ILE A 632 29.13 -1.78 -34.44
CA ILE A 632 28.60 -1.99 -33.08
C ILE A 632 29.69 -1.70 -32.05
N GLU A 633 30.87 -2.30 -32.19
CA GLU A 633 32.02 -2.07 -31.30
C GLU A 633 32.41 -0.59 -31.21
N SER A 634 32.33 0.16 -32.33
CA SER A 634 32.65 1.60 -32.35
C SER A 634 31.60 2.48 -31.66
N MET A 635 30.38 1.97 -31.49
CA MET A 635 29.26 2.67 -30.83
C MET A 635 29.08 2.25 -29.38
N THR A 636 29.72 1.17 -28.95
CA THR A 636 29.73 0.73 -27.56
C THR A 636 30.39 1.79 -26.68
N GLU A 637 29.67 2.24 -25.66
CA GLU A 637 30.17 3.20 -24.69
C GLU A 637 30.44 2.51 -23.35
N TYR A 638 31.46 2.98 -22.62
CA TYR A 638 31.75 2.47 -21.27
C TYR A 638 30.65 2.83 -20.26
N ASN A 639 30.06 4.02 -20.39
CA ASN A 639 28.99 4.51 -19.52
C ASN A 639 27.85 5.10 -20.38
N PRO A 640 26.97 4.25 -20.96
CA PRO A 640 25.88 4.68 -21.86
C PRO A 640 24.99 5.79 -21.29
N MET A 641 24.74 5.75 -19.98
CA MET A 641 23.95 6.76 -19.26
C MET A 641 24.49 8.20 -19.45
N LEU A 642 25.81 8.36 -19.57
CA LEU A 642 26.47 9.67 -19.69
C LEU A 642 27.00 9.97 -21.09
N GLY A 643 26.69 9.12 -22.07
CA GLY A 643 27.29 9.13 -23.41
C GLY A 643 26.59 10.00 -24.45
N LEU A 644 26.69 9.59 -25.73
CA LEU A 644 26.11 10.26 -26.88
C LEU A 644 24.62 9.92 -27.02
N ARG A 645 23.81 10.67 -26.26
CA ARG A 645 22.36 10.46 -26.14
C ARG A 645 21.63 11.81 -25.95
N GLY A 646 20.30 11.80 -25.94
CA GLY A 646 19.47 12.99 -25.71
C GLY A 646 19.77 14.13 -26.66
N VAL A 647 19.77 15.36 -26.13
CA VAL A 647 20.05 16.56 -26.94
C VAL A 647 21.39 16.50 -27.69
N ARG A 648 22.38 15.78 -27.16
CA ARG A 648 23.70 15.64 -27.81
C ARG A 648 23.58 14.88 -29.11
N LEU A 649 22.77 13.81 -29.12
CA LEU A 649 22.46 13.05 -30.32
C LEU A 649 21.59 13.87 -31.26
N GLY A 650 20.60 14.61 -30.75
CA GLY A 650 19.79 15.53 -31.55
C GLY A 650 20.58 16.70 -32.18
N VAL A 651 21.74 17.07 -31.63
CA VAL A 651 22.64 18.07 -32.22
C VAL A 651 23.59 17.47 -33.25
N THR A 652 24.09 16.25 -33.04
CA THR A 652 25.03 15.59 -33.97
C THR A 652 24.33 14.89 -35.12
N VAL A 653 23.09 14.43 -34.91
CA VAL A 653 22.23 13.75 -35.88
C VAL A 653 20.85 14.44 -35.87
N PRO A 654 20.76 15.70 -36.35
CA PRO A 654 19.55 16.52 -36.26
C PRO A 654 18.36 15.95 -37.02
N GLU A 655 18.61 15.06 -38.00
CA GLU A 655 17.58 14.47 -38.83
C GLU A 655 16.55 13.68 -38.00
N ILE A 656 16.96 13.10 -36.86
CA ILE A 656 16.07 12.39 -35.94
C ILE A 656 15.03 13.35 -35.34
N TYR A 657 15.48 14.49 -34.78
CA TYR A 657 14.57 15.47 -34.17
C TYR A 657 13.72 16.19 -35.22
N GLU A 658 14.25 16.45 -36.41
CA GLU A 658 13.50 16.99 -37.55
C GLU A 658 12.32 16.07 -37.92
N MET A 659 12.57 14.77 -38.05
CA MET A 659 11.53 13.77 -38.34
C MET A 659 10.48 13.71 -37.23
N GLN A 660 10.91 13.66 -35.96
CA GLN A 660 9.98 13.62 -34.83
C GLN A 660 9.11 14.88 -34.73
N ALA A 661 9.70 16.07 -34.88
CA ALA A 661 8.94 17.31 -34.86
C ALA A 661 7.90 17.35 -35.99
N ARG A 662 8.27 16.90 -37.20
CA ARG A 662 7.33 16.79 -38.32
C ARG A 662 6.20 15.80 -38.01
N ALA A 663 6.51 14.61 -37.48
CA ALA A 663 5.51 13.61 -37.10
C ALA A 663 4.49 14.18 -36.10
N ILE A 664 4.97 14.89 -35.07
CA ILE A 664 4.15 15.53 -34.04
C ILE A 664 3.21 16.57 -34.65
N PHE A 665 3.72 17.46 -35.49
CA PHE A 665 2.91 18.53 -36.07
C PHE A 665 1.90 18.03 -37.10
N GLU A 666 2.28 17.09 -37.95
CA GLU A 666 1.34 16.46 -38.89
C GLU A 666 0.22 15.72 -38.13
N ALA A 667 0.56 14.97 -37.09
CA ALA A 667 -0.40 14.29 -36.24
C ALA A 667 -1.32 15.27 -35.49
N THR A 668 -0.80 16.42 -35.05
CA THR A 668 -1.59 17.47 -34.40
C THR A 668 -2.67 18.00 -35.32
N ILE A 669 -2.34 18.25 -36.59
CA ILE A 669 -3.29 18.69 -37.61
C ILE A 669 -4.33 17.60 -37.87
N GLU A 670 -3.90 16.34 -38.01
CA GLU A 670 -4.79 15.20 -38.29
C GLU A 670 -5.76 14.93 -37.12
N ALA A 671 -5.28 14.97 -35.88
CA ALA A 671 -6.09 14.74 -34.69
C ALA A 671 -7.05 15.90 -34.36
N SER A 672 -6.73 17.13 -34.79
CA SER A 672 -7.55 18.33 -34.53
C SER A 672 -8.69 18.53 -35.53
N ARG A 673 -8.89 17.62 -36.49
CA ARG A 673 -10.01 17.70 -37.46
C ARG A 673 -11.37 17.37 -36.88
N ASP A 674 -11.41 16.41 -35.94
CA ASP A 674 -12.64 15.76 -35.51
C ASP A 674 -13.04 16.11 -34.05
N GLY A 675 -12.36 17.07 -33.41
CA GLY A 675 -12.59 17.38 -31.99
C GLY A 675 -11.86 18.64 -31.48
N GLU A 676 -11.75 18.77 -30.16
CA GLU A 676 -11.02 19.89 -29.54
C GLU A 676 -9.54 19.88 -29.92
N PRO A 677 -8.94 21.06 -30.18
CA PRO A 677 -7.54 21.14 -30.58
C PRO A 677 -6.62 20.65 -29.46
N VAL A 678 -5.61 19.86 -29.84
CA VAL A 678 -4.56 19.42 -28.93
C VAL A 678 -3.37 20.37 -29.04
N VAL A 679 -2.79 20.75 -27.90
CA VAL A 679 -1.56 21.54 -27.86
C VAL A 679 -0.40 20.60 -27.50
N PRO A 680 0.40 20.15 -28.48
CA PRO A 680 1.58 19.34 -28.18
C PRO A 680 2.63 20.16 -27.42
N GLU A 681 3.21 19.51 -26.41
CA GLU A 681 4.35 19.99 -25.64
C GLU A 681 5.57 19.16 -26.08
N ILE A 682 6.59 19.78 -26.67
CA ILE A 682 7.81 19.10 -27.14
C ILE A 682 8.91 19.32 -26.11
N MET A 683 9.46 18.25 -25.56
CA MET A 683 10.46 18.27 -24.51
C MET A 683 11.82 17.76 -25.00
N ILE A 684 12.86 18.56 -24.77
CA ILE A 684 14.25 18.22 -25.11
C ILE A 684 14.91 17.52 -23.90
N PRO A 685 15.38 16.27 -24.05
CA PRO A 685 16.04 15.51 -22.97
C PRO A 685 17.53 15.89 -22.80
N LEU A 686 18.07 15.60 -21.62
CA LEU A 686 19.48 15.64 -21.24
C LEU A 686 20.18 16.98 -21.48
N VAL A 687 19.43 18.08 -21.37
CA VAL A 687 19.96 19.43 -21.58
C VAL A 687 20.99 19.75 -20.50
N SER A 688 22.08 20.39 -20.90
CA SER A 688 23.13 20.88 -20.00
C SER A 688 23.48 22.34 -20.25
N ALA A 689 23.23 22.88 -21.44
CA ALA A 689 23.60 24.24 -21.84
C ALA A 689 22.51 24.94 -22.65
N ARG A 690 22.38 26.25 -22.46
CA ARG A 690 21.42 27.11 -23.19
C ARG A 690 21.53 26.97 -24.71
N ARG A 691 22.75 26.87 -25.23
CA ARG A 691 23.00 26.79 -26.67
C ARG A 691 22.40 25.53 -27.31
N GLU A 692 22.36 24.42 -26.57
CA GLU A 692 21.73 23.18 -27.04
C GLU A 692 20.23 23.42 -27.29
N VAL A 693 19.57 24.10 -26.36
CA VAL A 693 18.15 24.48 -26.45
C VAL A 693 17.88 25.41 -27.63
N GLU A 694 18.72 26.44 -27.82
CA GLU A 694 18.59 27.38 -28.94
C GLU A 694 18.65 26.68 -30.30
N MET A 695 19.60 25.74 -30.46
CA MET A 695 19.81 25.02 -31.73
C MET A 695 18.62 24.11 -32.05
N VAL A 696 18.15 23.32 -31.08
CA VAL A 696 17.00 22.43 -31.27
C VAL A 696 15.72 23.25 -31.47
N LYS A 697 15.53 24.32 -30.70
CA LYS A 697 14.38 25.22 -30.86
C LYS A 697 14.30 25.79 -32.28
N ALA A 698 15.42 26.29 -32.82
CA ALA A 698 15.44 26.85 -34.16
C ALA A 698 15.04 25.81 -35.23
N SER A 699 15.49 24.56 -35.07
CA SER A 699 15.10 23.46 -35.97
C SER A 699 13.60 23.13 -35.85
N VAL A 700 13.08 22.96 -34.63
CA VAL A 700 11.65 22.68 -34.40
C VAL A 700 10.76 23.81 -34.94
N ASP A 701 11.12 25.08 -34.70
CA ASP A 701 10.39 26.23 -35.20
C ASP A 701 10.37 26.29 -36.74
N ALA A 702 11.47 25.93 -37.40
CA ALA A 702 11.55 25.85 -38.86
C ALA A 702 10.65 24.74 -39.42
N ILE A 703 10.66 23.55 -38.82
CA ILE A 703 9.78 22.43 -39.21
C ILE A 703 8.31 22.79 -38.98
N ALA A 704 7.97 23.46 -37.86
CA ALA A 704 6.62 23.93 -37.60
C ALA A 704 6.13 24.89 -38.70
N ALA A 705 6.97 25.84 -39.13
CA ALA A 705 6.65 26.77 -40.21
C ALA A 705 6.46 26.04 -41.56
N ALA A 706 7.31 25.06 -41.87
CA ALA A 706 7.20 24.25 -43.08
C ALA A 706 5.88 23.46 -43.10
N VAL A 707 5.56 22.72 -42.03
CA VAL A 707 4.33 21.93 -41.94
C VAL A 707 3.08 22.80 -42.04
N ARG A 708 3.06 23.99 -41.42
CA ARG A 708 1.96 24.96 -41.56
C ARG A 708 1.74 25.37 -43.02
N SER A 709 2.82 25.66 -43.74
CA SER A 709 2.75 26.07 -45.14
C SER A 709 2.37 24.92 -46.07
N GLU A 710 2.87 23.71 -45.83
CA GLU A 710 2.62 22.53 -46.67
C GLU A 710 1.20 21.98 -46.50
N ARG A 711 0.64 22.04 -45.29
CA ARG A 711 -0.67 21.48 -44.97
C ARG A 711 -1.80 22.52 -44.94
N ASP A 712 -1.49 23.80 -45.17
CA ASP A 712 -2.41 24.93 -45.08
C ASP A 712 -3.25 24.91 -43.78
N ALA A 713 -2.57 24.69 -42.66
CA ALA A 713 -3.21 24.51 -41.36
C ALA A 713 -2.40 25.21 -40.26
N THR A 714 -3.11 25.88 -39.35
CA THR A 714 -2.50 26.53 -38.18
C THR A 714 -2.63 25.66 -36.95
N PHE A 715 -1.55 25.56 -36.17
CA PHE A 715 -1.55 24.89 -34.86
C PHE A 715 -0.58 25.61 -33.91
N THR A 716 -0.79 25.43 -32.61
CA THR A 716 0.09 25.94 -31.55
C THR A 716 0.82 24.79 -30.88
N TYR A 717 2.06 25.02 -30.44
CA TYR A 717 2.82 24.06 -29.64
C TYR A 717 3.62 24.81 -28.58
N ARG A 718 4.09 24.06 -27.59
CA ARG A 718 4.99 24.55 -26.54
C ARG A 718 6.28 23.76 -26.61
N LEU A 719 7.41 24.42 -26.46
CA LEU A 719 8.72 23.78 -26.36
C LEU A 719 9.23 23.92 -24.93
N GLY A 720 9.76 22.86 -24.35
CA GLY A 720 10.39 22.87 -23.03
C GLY A 720 11.58 21.94 -22.95
N VAL A 721 12.13 21.81 -21.76
CA VAL A 721 13.31 20.98 -21.51
C VAL A 721 13.11 20.08 -20.31
N MET A 722 13.81 18.96 -20.35
CA MET A 722 13.99 18.10 -19.20
C MET A 722 15.16 18.62 -18.35
N VAL A 723 14.89 19.02 -17.12
CA VAL A 723 15.90 19.43 -16.14
C VAL A 723 16.32 18.19 -15.36
N GLU A 724 17.27 17.46 -15.94
CA GLU A 724 17.73 16.18 -15.40
C GLU A 724 19.26 16.06 -15.30
N THR A 725 19.97 17.13 -15.65
CA THR A 725 21.39 17.29 -15.33
C THR A 725 21.57 18.32 -14.21
N PRO A 726 22.50 18.12 -13.27
CA PRO A 726 22.77 19.12 -12.22
C PRO A 726 23.09 20.49 -12.81
N ARG A 727 23.79 20.54 -13.96
CA ARG A 727 24.10 21.80 -14.65
C ARG A 727 22.85 22.51 -15.15
N ALA A 728 21.85 21.81 -15.67
CA ALA A 728 20.61 22.43 -16.10
C ALA A 728 19.84 23.06 -14.93
N ALA A 729 19.78 22.39 -13.78
CA ALA A 729 19.19 22.96 -12.56
C ALA A 729 19.95 24.22 -12.12
N LEU A 730 21.29 24.13 -12.04
CA LEU A 730 22.15 25.27 -11.69
C LEU A 730 22.04 26.43 -12.70
N ARG A 731 21.80 26.18 -13.98
CA ARG A 731 21.70 27.22 -15.03
C ARG A 731 20.26 27.44 -15.52
N ALA A 732 19.27 27.08 -14.73
CA ALA A 732 17.85 27.19 -15.14
C ALA A 732 17.45 28.62 -15.54
N ALA A 733 18.02 29.65 -14.91
CA ALA A 733 17.78 31.05 -15.27
C ALA A 733 18.21 31.42 -16.70
N GLU A 734 19.20 30.72 -17.26
CA GLU A 734 19.65 30.92 -18.65
C GLU A 734 18.80 30.15 -19.64
N ILE A 735 18.24 29.01 -19.22
CA ILE A 735 17.48 28.09 -20.06
C ILE A 735 16.02 28.52 -20.16
N ALA A 736 15.42 28.90 -19.03
CA ALA A 736 13.99 29.24 -18.91
C ALA A 736 13.46 30.25 -19.94
N PRO A 737 14.19 31.32 -20.32
CA PRO A 737 13.69 32.28 -21.32
C PRO A 737 13.44 31.69 -22.72
N HIS A 738 14.01 30.52 -23.02
CA HIS A 738 13.85 29.83 -24.31
C HIS A 738 12.77 28.74 -24.28
N CYS A 739 12.12 28.55 -23.14
CA CYS A 739 11.24 27.42 -22.86
C CYS A 739 9.88 27.90 -22.33
N ALA A 740 8.83 27.13 -22.63
CA ALA A 740 7.50 27.30 -22.07
C ALA A 740 7.29 26.48 -20.79
N PHE A 741 8.13 25.49 -20.52
CA PHE A 741 8.10 24.66 -19.33
C PHE A 741 9.48 24.03 -19.01
N LEU A 742 9.68 23.68 -17.74
CA LEU A 742 10.80 22.89 -17.22
C LEU A 742 10.23 21.64 -16.54
N SER A 743 10.56 20.46 -17.06
CA SER A 743 10.16 19.19 -16.43
C SER A 743 11.36 18.52 -15.79
N PHE A 744 11.33 18.31 -14.48
CA PHE A 744 12.43 17.72 -13.73
C PHE A 744 12.39 16.20 -13.84
N GLY A 745 13.37 15.65 -14.56
CA GLY A 745 13.61 14.21 -14.70
C GLY A 745 14.39 13.70 -13.49
N THR A 746 13.67 13.40 -12.40
CA THR A 746 14.33 13.12 -11.11
C THR A 746 15.10 11.81 -11.07
N ASN A 747 14.80 10.86 -11.96
CA ASN A 747 15.56 9.61 -12.06
C ASN A 747 17.02 9.90 -12.44
N ASP A 748 17.24 10.52 -13.61
CA ASP A 748 18.58 10.88 -14.09
C ASP A 748 19.24 11.95 -13.21
N LEU A 749 18.47 12.90 -12.68
CA LEU A 749 19.01 13.90 -11.76
C LEU A 749 19.54 13.26 -10.47
N THR A 750 18.84 12.29 -9.91
CA THR A 750 19.30 11.53 -8.73
C THR A 750 20.57 10.75 -9.05
N GLN A 751 20.60 10.07 -10.21
CA GLN A 751 21.79 9.35 -10.67
C GLN A 751 23.01 10.27 -10.74
N MET A 752 22.87 11.45 -11.36
CA MET A 752 23.99 12.38 -11.52
C MET A 752 24.37 13.11 -10.24
N THR A 753 23.42 13.34 -9.33
CA THR A 753 23.67 14.04 -8.05
C THR A 753 24.44 13.14 -7.10
N TYR A 754 24.04 11.87 -6.99
CA TYR A 754 24.73 10.90 -6.15
C TYR A 754 25.96 10.27 -6.83
N GLY A 755 26.06 10.35 -8.17
CA GLY A 755 27.07 9.61 -8.92
C GLY A 755 26.79 8.10 -8.98
N LEU A 756 25.50 7.73 -9.08
CA LEU A 756 25.04 6.34 -9.05
C LEU A 756 24.46 5.93 -10.40
N SER A 757 24.84 4.73 -10.85
CA SER A 757 24.10 4.00 -11.86
C SER A 757 22.91 3.33 -11.21
N ARG A 758 21.69 3.61 -11.69
CA ARG A 758 20.46 3.01 -11.16
C ARG A 758 20.48 1.49 -11.24
N ASP A 759 20.99 0.96 -12.35
CA ASP A 759 21.04 -0.48 -12.61
C ASP A 759 22.05 -1.21 -11.70
N ASP A 760 23.08 -0.50 -11.23
CA ASP A 760 24.11 -1.06 -10.35
C ASP A 760 23.86 -0.80 -8.86
N ALA A 761 23.13 0.27 -8.51
CA ALA A 761 22.87 0.69 -7.14
C ALA A 761 22.20 -0.41 -6.29
N GLY A 762 21.34 -1.23 -6.91
CA GLY A 762 20.67 -2.34 -6.24
C GLY A 762 21.61 -3.38 -5.60
N ARG A 763 22.90 -3.41 -5.98
CA ARG A 763 23.89 -4.35 -5.41
C ARG A 763 24.32 -4.00 -3.98
N PHE A 764 24.19 -2.74 -3.56
CA PHE A 764 24.65 -2.28 -2.24
C PHE A 764 23.62 -1.43 -1.50
N MET A 765 22.58 -0.92 -2.17
CA MET A 765 21.63 0.04 -1.58
C MET A 765 20.93 -0.51 -0.33
N SER A 766 20.56 -1.79 -0.33
CA SER A 766 19.97 -2.45 0.85
C SER A 766 20.90 -2.38 2.07
N ASP A 767 22.20 -2.59 1.89
CA ASP A 767 23.17 -2.54 2.99
C ASP A 767 23.35 -1.10 3.51
N TYR A 768 23.29 -0.11 2.61
CA TYR A 768 23.36 1.31 2.98
C TYR A 768 22.17 1.75 3.83
N VAL A 769 20.96 1.35 3.44
CA VAL A 769 19.74 1.64 4.21
C VAL A 769 19.78 0.90 5.56
N GLN A 770 20.19 -0.37 5.59
CA GLN A 770 20.31 -1.14 6.84
C GLN A 770 21.34 -0.55 7.81
N GLN A 771 22.42 0.03 7.30
CA GLN A 771 23.44 0.72 8.09
C GLN A 771 23.07 2.17 8.45
N GLY A 772 21.91 2.66 7.98
CA GLY A 772 21.45 4.02 8.22
C GLY A 772 22.27 5.11 7.50
N VAL A 773 22.98 4.76 6.43
CA VAL A 773 23.67 5.76 5.58
C VAL A 773 22.64 6.64 4.87
N PHE A 774 21.58 6.01 4.36
CA PHE A 774 20.39 6.69 3.85
C PHE A 774 19.15 6.17 4.60
N PRO A 775 18.14 7.01 4.83
CA PRO A 775 16.90 6.56 5.45
C PRO A 775 16.11 5.61 4.54
N GLU A 776 16.20 5.80 3.22
CA GLU A 776 15.51 5.00 2.20
C GLU A 776 16.28 5.08 0.86
N ASP A 777 15.96 4.22 -0.11
CA ASP A 777 16.51 4.28 -1.47
C ASP A 777 16.10 5.62 -2.17
N PRO A 778 17.07 6.46 -2.59
CA PRO A 778 16.79 7.76 -3.19
C PRO A 778 16.12 7.68 -4.58
N PHE A 779 16.03 6.49 -5.19
CA PHE A 779 15.24 6.27 -6.40
C PHE A 779 13.76 5.94 -6.13
N HIS A 780 13.38 5.72 -4.88
CA HIS A 780 11.99 5.50 -4.45
C HIS A 780 11.38 6.74 -3.80
N VAL A 781 12.14 7.33 -2.88
CA VAL A 781 11.76 8.53 -2.14
C VAL A 781 12.72 9.63 -2.58
N LEU A 782 12.15 10.76 -2.99
CA LEU A 782 12.94 11.92 -3.36
C LEU A 782 13.83 12.33 -2.19
N ASP A 783 15.15 12.31 -2.41
CA ASP A 783 16.11 12.95 -1.52
C ASP A 783 15.85 14.45 -1.49
N GLN A 784 15.28 14.96 -0.40
CA GLN A 784 14.92 16.37 -0.26
C GLN A 784 16.15 17.26 0.00
N ASP A 785 17.20 16.71 0.61
CA ASP A 785 18.35 17.48 1.08
C ASP A 785 19.39 17.71 -0.04
N GLY A 786 19.56 16.77 -0.97
CA GLY A 786 20.46 16.92 -2.11
C GLY A 786 19.73 17.17 -3.43
N VAL A 787 19.00 16.17 -3.91
CA VAL A 787 18.26 16.27 -5.19
C VAL A 787 17.16 17.33 -5.10
N GLY A 788 16.46 17.41 -3.97
CA GLY A 788 15.45 18.42 -3.68
C GLY A 788 16.01 19.84 -3.72
N GLU A 789 17.21 20.08 -3.18
CA GLU A 789 17.88 21.38 -3.27
C GLU A 789 18.09 21.80 -4.74
N LEU A 790 18.48 20.87 -5.62
CA LEU A 790 18.59 21.15 -7.05
C LEU A 790 17.25 21.44 -7.71
N LEU A 791 16.17 20.76 -7.30
CA LEU A 791 14.80 21.04 -7.77
C LEU A 791 14.37 22.44 -7.39
N GLN A 792 14.49 22.81 -6.11
CA GLN A 792 14.16 24.15 -5.60
C GLN A 792 14.97 25.22 -6.33
N LEU A 793 16.29 25.04 -6.42
CA LEU A 793 17.17 26.00 -7.05
C LEU A 793 16.84 26.18 -8.53
N GLY A 794 16.56 25.09 -9.24
CA GLY A 794 16.14 25.12 -10.64
C GLY A 794 14.79 25.82 -10.83
N ALA A 795 13.82 25.50 -9.97
CA ALA A 795 12.48 26.08 -9.98
C ALA A 795 12.52 27.59 -9.71
N GLU A 796 13.20 28.02 -8.65
CA GLU A 796 13.37 29.42 -8.28
C GLU A 796 14.08 30.22 -9.37
N ARG A 797 15.21 29.71 -9.88
CA ARG A 797 15.98 30.37 -10.95
C ARG A 797 15.17 30.45 -12.24
N GLY A 798 14.43 29.39 -12.58
CA GLY A 798 13.54 29.35 -13.74
C GLY A 798 12.43 30.39 -13.64
N ARG A 799 11.68 30.41 -12.53
CA ARG A 799 10.59 31.36 -12.29
C ARG A 799 11.07 32.80 -12.17
N LYS A 800 12.24 33.04 -11.57
CA LYS A 800 12.85 34.38 -11.50
C LYS A 800 13.18 34.93 -12.88
N ALA A 801 13.66 34.07 -13.79
CA ALA A 801 13.96 34.47 -15.18
C ALA A 801 12.70 34.55 -16.05
N GLN A 802 11.69 33.71 -15.79
CA GLN A 802 10.44 33.65 -16.54
C GLN A 802 9.25 33.33 -15.58
N PRO A 803 8.54 34.34 -15.05
CA PRO A 803 7.51 34.14 -14.02
C PRO A 803 6.38 33.18 -14.40
N GLY A 804 6.04 33.09 -15.69
CA GLY A 804 4.98 32.22 -16.21
C GLY A 804 5.44 30.84 -16.67
N ILE A 805 6.69 30.43 -16.43
CA ILE A 805 7.18 29.12 -16.88
C ILE A 805 6.50 27.99 -16.10
N THR A 806 5.97 26.99 -16.81
CA THR A 806 5.40 25.81 -16.14
C THR A 806 6.53 24.95 -15.58
N LEU A 807 6.43 24.55 -14.31
CA LEU A 807 7.34 23.67 -13.61
C LEU A 807 6.64 22.34 -13.35
N SER A 808 7.30 21.24 -13.68
CA SER A 808 6.77 19.91 -13.43
C SER A 808 7.83 18.92 -12.99
N ILE A 809 7.39 17.84 -12.37
CA ILE A 809 8.25 16.68 -12.10
C ILE A 809 7.71 15.48 -12.88
N CYS A 810 8.61 14.69 -13.45
CA CYS A 810 8.29 13.40 -14.06
C CYS A 810 9.27 12.33 -13.56
N GLY A 811 8.79 11.09 -13.48
CA GLY A 811 9.56 9.96 -12.99
C GLY A 811 8.80 9.16 -11.94
N GLU A 812 9.50 8.27 -11.24
CA GLU A 812 8.88 7.43 -10.20
C GLU A 812 8.45 8.24 -8.98
N HIS A 813 9.19 9.31 -8.65
CA HIS A 813 8.87 10.20 -7.53
C HIS A 813 7.52 10.93 -7.72
N GLY A 814 7.07 11.16 -8.96
CA GLY A 814 5.83 11.90 -9.25
C GLY A 814 4.55 11.24 -8.70
N GLY A 815 4.61 9.97 -8.30
CA GLY A 815 3.48 9.28 -7.67
C GLY A 815 3.67 9.02 -6.17
N ASN A 816 4.70 9.59 -5.53
CA ASN A 816 4.98 9.42 -4.11
C ASN A 816 4.38 10.61 -3.33
N PRO A 817 3.56 10.39 -2.28
CA PRO A 817 2.94 11.47 -1.51
C PRO A 817 3.92 12.51 -0.95
N GLU A 818 5.08 12.10 -0.43
CA GLU A 818 6.08 13.00 0.14
C GLU A 818 6.72 13.88 -0.95
N SER A 819 6.99 13.28 -2.11
CA SER A 819 7.50 14.03 -3.27
C SER A 819 6.45 15.00 -3.82
N ILE A 820 5.16 14.65 -3.78
CA ILE A 820 4.07 15.56 -4.16
C ILE A 820 3.99 16.73 -3.17
N ALA A 821 4.10 16.47 -1.87
CA ALA A 821 4.14 17.51 -0.84
C ALA A 821 5.27 18.51 -1.10
N PHE A 822 6.48 17.99 -1.30
CA PHE A 822 7.65 18.80 -1.65
C PHE A 822 7.42 19.65 -2.91
N CYS A 823 6.88 19.04 -3.98
CA CYS A 823 6.62 19.76 -5.22
C CYS A 823 5.57 20.87 -5.05
N ARG A 824 4.53 20.64 -4.24
CA ARG A 824 3.53 21.65 -3.89
C ARG A 824 4.16 22.82 -3.15
N ASP A 825 4.97 22.54 -2.14
CA ASP A 825 5.64 23.56 -1.34
C ASP A 825 6.65 24.37 -2.17
N ALA A 826 7.34 23.72 -3.11
CA ALA A 826 8.26 24.34 -4.04
C ALA A 826 7.58 25.07 -5.23
N GLY A 827 6.25 25.09 -5.31
CA GLY A 827 5.50 25.84 -6.32
C GLY A 827 5.50 25.22 -7.73
N PHE A 828 5.57 23.89 -7.83
CA PHE A 828 5.41 23.17 -9.08
C PHE A 828 3.94 23.15 -9.52
N ASP A 829 3.67 23.25 -10.83
CA ASP A 829 2.30 23.29 -11.36
C ASP A 829 1.67 21.89 -11.47
N TYR A 830 2.47 20.86 -11.75
CA TYR A 830 2.00 19.48 -11.81
C TYR A 830 3.08 18.43 -11.55
N VAL A 831 2.63 17.25 -11.14
CA VAL A 831 3.44 16.01 -11.09
C VAL A 831 2.97 15.03 -12.17
N SER A 832 3.87 14.16 -12.64
CA SER A 832 3.55 13.14 -13.64
C SER A 832 4.05 11.75 -13.24
N CYS A 833 3.14 10.80 -13.14
CA CYS A 833 3.39 9.42 -12.69
C CYS A 833 2.83 8.37 -13.67
N SER A 834 3.11 7.08 -13.48
CA SER A 834 2.50 6.04 -14.32
C SER A 834 0.96 6.06 -14.22
N PRO A 835 0.22 5.56 -15.23
CA PRO A 835 -1.24 5.67 -15.29
C PRO A 835 -1.93 5.09 -14.05
N PHE A 836 -1.50 3.91 -13.58
CA PHE A 836 -2.04 3.27 -12.38
C PHE A 836 -1.70 4.00 -11.07
N ARG A 837 -0.74 4.93 -11.08
CA ARG A 837 -0.44 5.77 -9.91
C ARG A 837 -1.23 7.08 -9.90
N VAL A 838 -1.95 7.41 -10.98
CA VAL A 838 -2.75 8.65 -11.06
C VAL A 838 -3.79 8.73 -9.93
N PRO A 839 -4.59 7.69 -9.62
CA PRO A 839 -5.55 7.78 -8.52
C PRO A 839 -4.88 8.01 -7.15
N VAL A 840 -3.74 7.35 -6.92
CA VAL A 840 -2.95 7.50 -5.69
C VAL A 840 -2.42 8.92 -5.56
N ALA A 841 -1.84 9.47 -6.63
CA ALA A 841 -1.31 10.82 -6.67
C ALA A 841 -2.40 11.88 -6.50
N ARG A 842 -3.59 11.67 -7.09
CA ARG A 842 -4.76 12.56 -6.94
C ARG A 842 -5.29 12.56 -5.51
N LEU A 843 -5.42 11.38 -4.87
CA LEU A 843 -5.82 11.30 -3.46
C LEU A 843 -4.78 11.95 -2.54
N ALA A 844 -3.49 11.68 -2.76
CA ALA A 844 -2.41 12.29 -1.98
C ALA A 844 -2.40 13.82 -2.10
N ALA A 845 -2.54 14.35 -3.32
CA ALA A 845 -2.63 15.79 -3.56
C ALA A 845 -3.83 16.42 -2.83
N ALA A 846 -4.98 15.77 -2.84
CA ALA A 846 -6.17 16.22 -2.11
C ALA A 846 -5.94 16.24 -0.60
N GLN A 847 -5.38 15.16 -0.04
CA GLN A 847 -5.06 15.06 1.39
C GLN A 847 -4.08 16.15 1.83
N LEU A 848 -3.03 16.39 1.05
CA LEU A 848 -2.05 17.44 1.34
C LEU A 848 -2.68 18.85 1.30
N ALA A 849 -3.57 19.10 0.34
CA ALA A 849 -4.32 20.35 0.25
C ALA A 849 -5.27 20.55 1.44
N ILE A 850 -5.92 19.48 1.90
CA ILE A 850 -6.79 19.49 3.09
C ILE A 850 -5.95 19.74 4.36
N SER A 851 -4.85 19.01 4.57
CA SER A 851 -3.97 19.18 5.73
C SER A 851 -3.39 20.58 5.83
N HIS A 852 -3.02 21.19 4.70
CA HIS A 852 -2.54 22.58 4.66
C HIS A 852 -3.63 23.59 5.06
N LYS A 853 -4.91 23.35 4.69
CA LYS A 853 -6.04 24.21 5.09
C LYS A 853 -6.37 24.08 6.58
N ILE A 854 -6.22 22.88 7.16
CA ILE A 854 -6.62 22.58 8.55
C ILE A 854 -5.50 22.92 9.55
N GLY A 855 -4.25 23.08 9.09
CA GLY A 855 -3.11 23.41 9.96
C GLY A 855 -2.44 22.17 10.55
N GLY A 856 -2.02 21.23 9.69
CA GLY A 856 -0.91 20.31 9.91
C GLY A 856 -1.02 19.19 10.96
N GLU A 857 -1.77 19.33 12.05
CA GLU A 857 -1.58 18.45 13.24
C GLU A 857 -2.78 17.57 13.65
N ASP A 858 -4.00 17.79 13.15
CA ASP A 858 -5.21 17.27 13.81
C ASP A 858 -5.81 15.92 13.30
N PHE A 859 -5.13 15.14 12.44
CA PHE A 859 -5.76 13.92 11.87
C PHE A 859 -4.91 12.63 11.78
N ILE A 860 -3.76 12.53 12.45
CA ILE A 860 -3.05 11.23 12.55
C ILE A 860 -3.59 10.40 13.72
#